data_AF-F4GHX4-F1
#
_entry.id   AF-F4GHX4-F1
#
_cell.length_a   1.000
_cell.length_b   1.000
_cell.length_c   1.000
_cell.angle_alpha   90.00
_cell.angle_beta   90.00
_cell.angle_gamma   90.00
#
_symmetry.space_group_name_H-M   'P 1'
#
loop_
_entity.id
_entity.type
_entity.pdbx_description
1 polymer ?
#
loop_
_entity_poly.entity_id
_entity_poly.type
_entity_poly.pdbx_seq_one_letter_code
_entity_poly.pdbx_strand_id
1 'polypeptide(L)'
;MELHNIIVVGSGAREHAIALAIYRSLEKKRNGKLHCFGSTYNPGIGRLCSAIGGSYAAGVITDGQAVLSFARSIEATMAVIGPEAPLETRVADVLRRAGIPTFGPGASCARIETSKSFAREFLSVRLPQHSPRHYVVSSLDEARAAMEELDGFFVVKADGLAGGKGVKVSQEHLHGIDEALDFCAQLLKNSGRPFVIEEKLYGEEFSLMSITDGETCYHLPAIQDHKRAYDGDTGPNTGGMGSYSCADGSLPFLSPDDIAHARACNEVVMTQLGEVCGEPYRGVLYGGFMAVSDGVKIIEYNARFGDPEALNLLTLLQSDAVELFHAAATGRLKNIAPPVFAPLSSVCLYAVPSLYPIASEKGRTISIGDMDDDVTLFLGSIDETSDGSLVTAGSRTAAVTALAPHLQDAREKAIYNLGKIEGPLRHRSDIGTEALLEKRIRHMNLLRRPIRLGILGSTRGTDLKALYSFIEDGSLNAEVTVVVSDKKNSGILELARSHGTPAHAVSAKGLTRQEHEKAISLIMEEAGADIIILIGYMRIVTRCFCESWKDRLLNVHPSLLPDFAGGMDTDVHEEVLRRYQRTGNDQTGCTVHLVTPAVDGGPIVLQKKYSIKPSDTPTTLKAAIQKLEGEALKEAITYFHRTGGSDWDGAQHTGINR
;
A
#
# COMPACT_ATOMS: atom_id res chain seq x y z
N MET A 1 2.47 -28.55 37.87
CA MET A 1 2.22 -27.57 36.80
C MET A 1 0.83 -27.81 36.30
N GLU A 2 0.04 -26.76 36.10
CA GLU A 2 -1.31 -26.87 35.55
C GLU A 2 -1.21 -27.37 34.10
N LEU A 3 -2.00 -28.37 33.74
CA LEU A 3 -1.98 -28.98 32.42
C LEU A 3 -2.66 -28.03 31.42
N HIS A 4 -2.00 -27.67 30.32
CA HIS A 4 -2.59 -26.72 29.37
C HIS A 4 -3.48 -27.42 28.35
N ASN A 5 -4.79 -27.25 28.44
CA ASN A 5 -5.71 -27.55 27.33
C ASN A 5 -5.94 -26.26 26.53
N ILE A 6 -5.41 -26.18 25.31
CA ILE A 6 -5.44 -24.95 24.51
C ILE A 6 -6.30 -25.19 23.27
N ILE A 7 -7.28 -24.33 23.05
CA ILE A 7 -8.14 -24.35 21.85
C ILE A 7 -7.69 -23.27 20.86
N VAL A 8 -7.43 -23.67 19.63
CA VAL A 8 -7.31 -22.76 18.47
C VAL A 8 -8.67 -22.69 17.77
N VAL A 9 -9.14 -21.48 17.47
CA VAL A 9 -10.40 -21.27 16.72
C VAL A 9 -10.08 -20.85 15.29
N GLY A 10 -10.60 -21.60 14.32
CA GLY A 10 -10.39 -21.42 12.88
C GLY A 10 -9.75 -22.65 12.22
N SER A 11 -9.55 -22.60 10.89
CA SER A 11 -9.13 -23.78 10.10
C SER A 11 -8.22 -23.44 8.91
N GLY A 12 -7.74 -22.20 8.79
CA GLY A 12 -6.83 -21.78 7.72
C GLY A 12 -5.35 -22.09 8.01
N ALA A 13 -4.47 -21.70 7.09
CA ALA A 13 -3.03 -21.93 7.25
C ALA A 13 -2.43 -21.07 8.36
N ARG A 14 -2.98 -19.87 8.61
CA ARG A 14 -2.64 -19.08 9.79
C ARG A 14 -2.95 -19.84 11.08
N GLU A 15 -4.11 -20.46 11.18
CA GLU A 15 -4.46 -21.27 12.34
C GLU A 15 -3.58 -22.52 12.45
N HIS A 16 -3.13 -23.08 11.32
CA HIS A 16 -2.13 -24.13 11.31
C HIS A 16 -0.77 -23.63 11.84
N ALA A 17 -0.32 -22.43 11.47
CA ALA A 17 0.89 -21.83 12.03
C ALA A 17 0.78 -21.58 13.56
N ILE A 18 -0.37 -21.09 14.02
CA ILE A 18 -0.67 -20.91 15.45
C ILE A 18 -0.64 -22.26 16.18
N ALA A 19 -1.35 -23.26 15.63
CA ALA A 19 -1.40 -24.62 16.15
C ALA A 19 -0.01 -25.25 16.24
N LEU A 20 0.84 -25.08 15.23
CA LEU A 20 2.20 -25.61 15.22
C LEU A 20 3.09 -24.95 16.28
N ALA A 21 3.01 -23.63 16.46
CA ALA A 21 3.77 -22.91 17.49
C ALA A 21 3.37 -23.36 18.91
N ILE A 22 2.06 -23.55 19.14
CA ILE A 22 1.53 -24.09 20.40
C ILE A 22 1.99 -25.55 20.59
N TYR A 23 1.84 -26.39 19.56
CA TYR A 23 2.26 -27.79 19.57
C TYR A 23 3.73 -27.93 19.98
N ARG A 24 4.64 -27.20 19.33
CA ARG A 24 6.08 -27.22 19.64
C ARG A 24 6.36 -26.89 21.12
N SER A 25 5.63 -25.92 21.67
CA SER A 25 5.76 -25.51 23.08
C SER A 25 5.24 -26.60 24.04
N LEU A 26 4.05 -27.16 23.75
CA LEU A 26 3.43 -28.21 24.57
C LEU A 26 4.22 -29.52 24.53
N GLU A 27 4.67 -29.94 23.35
CA GLU A 27 5.45 -31.16 23.13
C GLU A 27 6.80 -31.08 23.87
N LYS A 28 7.53 -29.96 23.72
CA LYS A 28 8.81 -29.73 24.39
C LYS A 28 8.69 -29.81 25.91
N LYS A 29 7.61 -29.25 26.48
CA LYS A 29 7.35 -29.26 27.92
C LYS A 29 6.63 -30.52 28.42
N ARG A 30 6.08 -31.34 27.51
CA ARG A 30 5.16 -32.45 27.80
C ARG A 30 4.03 -32.04 28.76
N ASN A 31 3.47 -30.85 28.55
CA ASN A 31 2.53 -30.23 29.51
C ASN A 31 1.28 -29.66 28.84
N GLY A 32 0.43 -30.51 28.29
CA GLY A 32 -0.85 -30.08 27.76
C GLY A 32 -1.30 -30.83 26.52
N LYS A 33 -2.42 -30.35 25.97
CA LYS A 33 -3.06 -30.84 24.75
C LYS A 33 -3.47 -29.66 23.89
N LEU A 34 -3.27 -29.80 22.58
CA LEU A 34 -3.77 -28.89 21.57
C LEU A 34 -5.10 -29.37 21.05
N HIS A 35 -6.08 -28.47 21.02
CA HIS A 35 -7.40 -28.71 20.46
C HIS A 35 -7.71 -27.65 19.41
N CYS A 36 -8.62 -27.95 18.50
CA CYS A 36 -9.05 -27.02 17.47
C CYS A 36 -10.57 -27.05 17.29
N PHE A 37 -11.16 -25.87 17.09
CA PHE A 37 -12.54 -25.70 16.68
C PHE A 37 -12.56 -24.89 15.38
N GLY A 38 -12.70 -25.58 14.25
CA GLY A 38 -12.63 -25.01 12.91
C GLY A 38 -13.98 -24.95 12.21
N SER A 39 -14.10 -24.16 11.13
CA SER A 39 -15.29 -24.17 10.27
C SER A 39 -15.35 -25.41 9.38
N THR A 40 -14.18 -25.92 9.02
CA THR A 40 -13.95 -27.18 8.30
C THR A 40 -12.87 -27.97 9.03
N TYR A 41 -12.63 -29.21 8.62
CA TYR A 41 -11.51 -30.01 9.13
C TYR A 41 -10.24 -29.69 8.34
N ASN A 42 -9.23 -29.13 9.02
CA ASN A 42 -7.89 -28.94 8.44
C ASN A 42 -7.02 -30.14 8.84
N PRO A 43 -6.58 -30.98 7.90
CA PRO A 43 -5.88 -32.22 8.23
C PRO A 43 -4.51 -31.98 8.87
N GLY A 44 -3.86 -30.85 8.58
CA GLY A 44 -2.59 -30.48 9.20
C GLY A 44 -2.75 -30.19 10.69
N ILE A 45 -3.73 -29.35 11.04
CA ILE A 45 -4.07 -29.08 12.44
C ILE A 45 -4.56 -30.35 13.14
N GLY A 46 -5.40 -31.15 12.47
CA GLY A 46 -5.92 -32.41 13.00
C GLY A 46 -4.82 -33.41 13.40
N ARG A 47 -3.76 -33.52 12.60
CA ARG A 47 -2.56 -34.31 12.94
C ARG A 47 -1.84 -33.76 14.18
N LEU A 48 -1.66 -32.44 14.29
CA LEU A 48 -1.03 -31.82 15.47
C LEU A 48 -1.85 -32.05 16.75
N CYS A 49 -3.18 -31.89 16.70
CA CYS A 49 -4.06 -32.20 17.83
C CYS A 49 -3.91 -33.67 18.26
N SER A 50 -3.98 -34.59 17.31
CA SER A 50 -3.95 -36.03 17.58
C SER A 50 -2.60 -36.50 18.13
N ALA A 51 -1.49 -35.93 17.65
CA ALA A 51 -0.13 -36.29 18.06
C ALA A 51 0.13 -36.08 19.57
N ILE A 52 -0.58 -35.15 20.21
CA ILE A 52 -0.53 -34.94 21.67
C ILE A 52 -1.86 -35.22 22.37
N GLY A 53 -2.73 -36.02 21.74
CA GLY A 53 -3.96 -36.55 22.35
C GLY A 53 -5.05 -35.51 22.63
N GLY A 54 -5.10 -34.42 21.86
CA GLY A 54 -6.20 -33.46 21.83
C GLY A 54 -7.20 -33.71 20.70
N SER A 55 -8.17 -32.79 20.56
CA SER A 55 -9.37 -33.00 19.73
C SER A 55 -9.54 -31.92 18.68
N TYR A 56 -10.12 -32.27 17.53
CA TYR A 56 -10.56 -31.34 16.50
C TYR A 56 -12.08 -31.46 16.33
N ALA A 57 -12.80 -30.36 16.46
CA ALA A 57 -14.22 -30.27 16.13
C ALA A 57 -14.46 -29.28 14.98
N ALA A 58 -15.39 -29.62 14.09
CA ALA A 58 -15.86 -28.73 13.04
C ALA A 58 -17.24 -28.17 13.42
N GLY A 59 -17.44 -26.87 13.24
CA GLY A 59 -18.69 -26.19 13.58
C GLY A 59 -18.70 -24.72 13.18
N VAL A 60 -19.73 -23.99 13.61
CA VAL A 60 -19.86 -22.55 13.30
C VAL A 60 -18.95 -21.76 14.24
N ILE A 61 -17.77 -21.37 13.78
CA ILE A 61 -16.77 -20.66 14.59
C ILE A 61 -17.24 -19.28 15.10
N THR A 62 -18.29 -18.72 14.50
CA THR A 62 -18.92 -17.46 14.91
C THR A 62 -20.01 -17.66 15.97
N ASP A 63 -20.39 -18.89 16.29
CA ASP A 63 -21.31 -19.23 17.37
C ASP A 63 -20.53 -19.37 18.69
N GLY A 64 -20.53 -18.30 19.48
CA GLY A 64 -19.83 -18.27 20.76
C GLY A 64 -20.28 -19.36 21.75
N GLN A 65 -21.54 -19.82 21.68
CA GLN A 65 -22.02 -20.86 22.57
C GLN A 65 -21.54 -22.25 22.13
N ALA A 66 -21.46 -22.50 20.83
CA ALA A 66 -20.87 -23.73 20.30
C ALA A 66 -19.38 -23.83 20.68
N VAL A 67 -18.62 -22.74 20.46
CA VAL A 67 -17.19 -22.67 20.82
C VAL A 67 -17.00 -22.84 22.34
N LEU A 68 -17.80 -22.16 23.16
CA LEU A 68 -17.75 -22.29 24.63
C LEU A 68 -18.10 -23.71 25.09
N SER A 69 -19.08 -24.36 24.47
CA SER A 69 -19.49 -25.72 24.84
C SER A 69 -18.36 -26.71 24.59
N PHE A 70 -17.69 -26.61 23.45
CA PHE A 70 -16.50 -27.41 23.15
C PHE A 70 -15.35 -27.07 24.11
N ALA A 71 -15.07 -25.79 24.35
CA ALA A 71 -14.01 -25.37 25.27
C ALA A 71 -14.24 -25.91 26.69
N ARG A 72 -15.49 -25.96 27.17
CA ARG A 72 -15.84 -26.57 28.46
C ARG A 72 -15.67 -28.09 28.46
N SER A 73 -16.02 -28.78 27.38
CA SER A 73 -15.92 -30.24 27.32
C SER A 73 -14.47 -30.75 27.35
N ILE A 74 -13.50 -29.89 27.01
CA ILE A 74 -12.07 -30.18 27.06
C ILE A 74 -11.35 -29.51 28.25
N GLU A 75 -12.10 -28.84 29.14
CA GLU A 75 -11.54 -28.06 30.26
C GLU A 75 -10.46 -27.06 29.78
N ALA A 76 -10.79 -26.26 28.76
CA ALA A 76 -9.85 -25.34 28.13
C ALA A 76 -9.29 -24.34 29.13
N THR A 77 -7.96 -24.27 29.18
CA THR A 77 -7.18 -23.33 30.00
C THR A 77 -6.85 -22.04 29.25
N MET A 78 -6.94 -22.03 27.92
CA MET A 78 -6.76 -20.85 27.08
C MET A 78 -7.41 -21.08 25.71
N ALA A 79 -7.93 -20.01 25.12
CA ALA A 79 -8.37 -19.96 23.74
C ALA A 79 -7.52 -18.98 22.91
N VAL A 80 -7.24 -19.33 21.66
CA VAL A 80 -6.53 -18.49 20.68
C VAL A 80 -7.43 -18.32 19.46
N ILE A 81 -7.86 -17.08 19.20
CA ILE A 81 -8.74 -16.76 18.08
C ILE A 81 -7.88 -16.43 16.86
N GLY A 82 -7.99 -17.23 15.80
CA GLY A 82 -7.25 -17.02 14.55
C GLY A 82 -7.90 -15.97 13.63
N PRO A 83 -9.15 -16.19 13.18
CA PRO A 83 -9.82 -15.28 12.24
C PRO A 83 -10.56 -14.13 12.92
N GLU A 84 -10.86 -13.13 12.11
CA GLU A 84 -11.54 -11.89 12.47
C GLU A 84 -13.05 -12.09 12.73
N ALA A 85 -13.70 -13.01 12.02
CA ALA A 85 -15.15 -13.19 12.12
C ALA A 85 -15.63 -13.60 13.55
N PRO A 86 -14.96 -14.53 14.26
CA PRO A 86 -15.29 -14.81 15.67
C PRO A 86 -15.06 -13.61 16.61
N LEU A 87 -14.13 -12.70 16.29
CA LEU A 87 -13.94 -11.47 17.06
C LEU A 87 -15.13 -10.53 16.88
N GLU A 88 -15.60 -10.36 15.64
CA GLU A 88 -16.78 -9.55 15.32
C GLU A 88 -18.04 -10.06 16.05
N THR A 89 -18.23 -11.40 16.08
CA THR A 89 -19.41 -12.03 16.70
C THR A 89 -19.26 -12.29 18.21
N ARG A 90 -18.29 -11.63 18.87
CA ARG A 90 -18.11 -11.64 20.34
C ARG A 90 -17.72 -13.00 20.93
N VAL A 91 -17.14 -13.91 20.15
CA VAL A 91 -16.69 -15.23 20.65
C VAL A 91 -15.62 -15.06 21.73
N ALA A 92 -14.68 -14.13 21.52
CA ALA A 92 -13.66 -13.83 22.51
C ALA A 92 -14.26 -13.34 23.84
N ASP A 93 -15.27 -12.47 23.78
CA ASP A 93 -16.00 -11.97 24.95
C ASP A 93 -16.78 -13.06 25.69
N VAL A 94 -17.37 -14.01 24.96
CA VAL A 94 -18.12 -15.14 25.55
C VAL A 94 -17.16 -16.04 26.34
N LEU A 95 -16.02 -16.41 25.75
CA LEU A 95 -15.02 -17.25 26.40
C LEU A 95 -14.42 -16.57 27.63
N ARG A 96 -14.07 -15.28 27.50
CA ARG A 96 -13.49 -14.50 28.60
C ARG A 96 -14.45 -14.35 29.78
N ARG A 97 -15.74 -14.09 29.51
CA ARG A 97 -16.80 -14.03 30.55
C ARG A 97 -17.02 -15.38 31.24
N ALA A 98 -16.74 -16.49 30.55
CA ALA A 98 -16.80 -17.82 31.13
C ALA A 98 -15.54 -18.19 31.94
N GLY A 99 -14.58 -17.27 32.09
CA GLY A 99 -13.35 -17.48 32.85
C GLY A 99 -12.22 -18.16 32.07
N ILE A 100 -12.36 -18.33 30.75
CA ILE A 100 -11.31 -18.89 29.89
C ILE A 100 -10.45 -17.75 29.37
N PRO A 101 -9.13 -17.69 29.69
CA PRO A 101 -8.21 -16.73 29.08
C PRO A 101 -8.27 -16.81 27.56
N THR A 102 -8.46 -15.66 26.90
CA THR A 102 -8.57 -15.60 25.44
C THR A 102 -7.53 -14.67 24.85
N PHE A 103 -6.70 -15.21 23.97
CA PHE A 103 -5.81 -14.46 23.08
C PHE A 103 -6.61 -14.02 21.84
N GLY A 104 -6.96 -12.74 21.81
CA GLY A 104 -7.82 -12.12 20.81
C GLY A 104 -8.65 -10.99 21.45
N PRO A 105 -8.82 -9.84 20.77
CA PRO A 105 -9.49 -8.69 21.37
C PRO A 105 -10.99 -8.96 21.52
N GLY A 106 -11.66 -8.22 22.43
CA GLY A 106 -13.12 -8.20 22.46
C GLY A 106 -13.70 -7.54 21.20
N ALA A 107 -14.98 -7.79 20.92
CA ALA A 107 -15.61 -7.27 19.70
C ALA A 107 -15.58 -5.74 19.61
N SER A 108 -15.56 -5.03 20.75
CA SER A 108 -15.51 -3.57 20.79
C SER A 108 -14.21 -3.04 20.20
N CYS A 109 -13.07 -3.63 20.59
CA CYS A 109 -11.73 -3.35 20.07
C CYS A 109 -11.54 -3.87 18.64
N ALA A 110 -12.12 -5.03 18.32
CA ALA A 110 -12.03 -5.63 16.97
C ALA A 110 -12.64 -4.75 15.87
N ARG A 111 -13.47 -3.76 16.23
CA ARG A 111 -14.00 -2.74 15.30
C ARG A 111 -12.92 -2.01 14.51
N ILE A 112 -11.69 -1.94 15.02
CA ILE A 112 -10.56 -1.36 14.27
C ILE A 112 -10.27 -2.10 12.94
N GLU A 113 -10.62 -3.39 12.85
CA GLU A 113 -10.60 -4.18 11.60
C GLU A 113 -12.00 -4.28 10.97
N THR A 114 -13.03 -4.56 11.78
CA THR A 114 -14.36 -4.91 11.27
C THR A 114 -15.20 -3.71 10.82
N SER A 115 -14.75 -2.48 11.08
CA SER A 115 -15.39 -1.24 10.62
C SER A 115 -14.32 -0.24 10.17
N LYS A 116 -14.22 -0.04 8.85
CA LYS A 116 -13.27 0.89 8.24
C LYS A 116 -13.62 2.35 8.56
N SER A 117 -14.90 2.66 8.65
CA SER A 117 -15.38 3.98 9.08
C SER A 117 -14.90 4.30 10.50
N PHE A 118 -15.18 3.42 11.47
CA PHE A 118 -14.68 3.57 12.84
C PHE A 118 -13.15 3.67 12.90
N ALA A 119 -12.44 2.81 12.17
CA ALA A 119 -10.98 2.85 12.15
C ALA A 119 -10.46 4.19 11.65
N ARG A 120 -11.05 4.75 10.60
CA ARG A 120 -10.63 6.03 10.03
C ARG A 120 -10.95 7.21 10.94
N GLU A 121 -12.14 7.27 11.52
CA GLU A 121 -12.52 8.28 12.50
C GLU A 121 -11.62 8.25 13.74
N PHE A 122 -11.29 7.05 14.24
CA PHE A 122 -10.36 6.89 15.35
C PHE A 122 -8.95 7.38 14.98
N LEU A 123 -8.43 6.97 13.82
CA LEU A 123 -7.07 7.28 13.40
C LEU A 123 -6.87 8.75 13.04
N SER A 124 -7.84 9.44 12.41
CA SER A 124 -7.70 10.89 12.12
C SER A 124 -7.62 11.73 13.39
N VAL A 125 -8.28 11.32 14.46
CA VAL A 125 -8.24 12.05 15.73
C VAL A 125 -6.97 11.72 16.52
N ARG A 126 -6.59 10.44 16.60
CA ARG A 126 -5.49 9.98 17.47
C ARG A 126 -4.12 10.04 16.82
N LEU A 127 -4.05 9.87 15.50
CA LEU A 127 -2.82 9.81 14.72
C LEU A 127 -2.96 10.62 13.41
N PRO A 128 -3.32 11.92 13.47
CA PRO A 128 -3.61 12.73 12.28
C PRO A 128 -2.46 12.78 11.28
N GLN A 129 -1.21 12.71 11.77
CA GLN A 129 -0.03 12.75 10.91
C GLN A 129 0.19 11.45 10.13
N HIS A 130 -0.30 10.32 10.65
CA HIS A 130 -0.14 9.00 10.01
C HIS A 130 -1.42 8.53 9.29
N SER A 131 -2.56 9.16 9.57
CA SER A 131 -3.83 8.86 8.92
C SER A 131 -3.90 9.54 7.56
N PRO A 132 -4.26 8.82 6.47
CA PRO A 132 -4.54 9.45 5.21
C PRO A 132 -5.77 10.37 5.32
N ARG A 133 -5.78 11.45 4.53
CA ARG A 133 -7.00 12.23 4.27
C ARG A 133 -8.10 11.28 3.82
N HIS A 134 -9.27 11.38 4.44
CA HIS A 134 -10.39 10.51 4.13
C HIS A 134 -11.73 11.18 4.36
N TYR A 135 -12.74 10.57 3.76
CA TYR A 135 -14.14 10.96 3.86
C TYR A 135 -14.97 9.69 4.05
N VAL A 136 -15.85 9.69 5.05
CA VAL A 136 -16.88 8.67 5.21
C VAL A 136 -18.09 9.14 4.43
N VAL A 137 -18.52 8.35 3.46
CA VAL A 137 -19.46 8.75 2.42
C VAL A 137 -20.70 7.86 2.45
N SER A 138 -21.87 8.49 2.29
CA SER A 138 -23.18 7.84 2.30
C SER A 138 -24.04 8.14 1.07
N SER A 139 -23.59 9.04 0.19
CA SER A 139 -24.28 9.38 -1.07
C SER A 139 -23.29 9.55 -2.23
N LEU A 140 -23.81 9.55 -3.47
CA LEU A 140 -22.99 9.77 -4.66
C LEU A 140 -22.50 11.22 -4.78
N ASP A 141 -23.26 12.18 -4.27
CA ASP A 141 -22.85 13.60 -4.28
C ASP A 141 -21.67 13.83 -3.33
N GLU A 142 -21.74 13.26 -2.11
CA GLU A 142 -20.61 13.22 -1.17
C GLU A 142 -19.40 12.50 -1.77
N ALA A 143 -19.63 11.39 -2.48
CA ALA A 143 -18.56 10.63 -3.14
C ALA A 143 -17.82 11.49 -4.18
N ARG A 144 -18.57 12.18 -5.04
CA ARG A 144 -18.02 13.07 -6.06
C ARG A 144 -17.21 14.19 -5.43
N ALA A 145 -17.77 14.88 -4.43
CA ALA A 145 -17.08 15.96 -3.73
C ALA A 145 -15.77 15.48 -3.09
N ALA A 146 -15.78 14.31 -2.43
CA ALA A 146 -14.58 13.72 -1.86
C ALA A 146 -13.51 13.38 -2.91
N MET A 147 -13.90 12.83 -4.07
CA MET A 147 -12.97 12.52 -5.17
C MET A 147 -12.33 13.78 -5.76
N GLU A 148 -13.09 14.88 -5.86
CA GLU A 148 -12.61 16.19 -6.33
C GLU A 148 -11.68 16.86 -5.31
N GLU A 149 -11.97 16.73 -4.01
CA GLU A 149 -11.09 17.18 -2.93
C GLU A 149 -9.75 16.42 -2.90
N LEU A 150 -9.76 15.15 -3.32
CA LEU A 150 -8.59 14.26 -3.44
C LEU A 150 -7.92 14.32 -4.82
N ASP A 151 -8.27 15.31 -5.64
CA ASP A 151 -7.65 15.58 -6.94
C ASP A 151 -7.73 14.39 -7.93
N GLY A 152 -8.72 13.51 -7.77
CA GLY A 152 -8.87 12.28 -8.58
C GLY A 152 -7.96 11.11 -8.17
N PHE A 153 -7.14 11.27 -7.13
CA PHE A 153 -6.20 10.28 -6.61
C PHE A 153 -6.70 9.68 -5.30
N PHE A 154 -7.55 8.67 -5.42
CA PHE A 154 -8.27 8.15 -4.28
C PHE A 154 -8.36 6.63 -4.28
N VAL A 155 -8.69 6.10 -3.11
CA VAL A 155 -9.03 4.70 -2.89
C VAL A 155 -10.44 4.63 -2.33
N VAL A 156 -11.31 3.83 -2.96
CA VAL A 156 -12.65 3.55 -2.46
C VAL A 156 -12.61 2.23 -1.68
N LYS A 157 -12.98 2.27 -0.40
CA LYS A 157 -12.99 1.14 0.52
C LYS A 157 -14.38 0.91 1.08
N ALA A 158 -14.99 -0.23 0.74
CA ALA A 158 -16.25 -0.68 1.33
C ALA A 158 -16.11 -0.86 2.85
N ASP A 159 -17.09 -0.41 3.63
CA ASP A 159 -17.08 -0.63 5.07
C ASP A 159 -17.40 -2.09 5.43
N GLY A 160 -16.73 -2.61 6.47
CA GLY A 160 -16.83 -4.01 6.88
C GLY A 160 -15.88 -4.99 6.19
N LEU A 161 -16.10 -6.27 6.46
CA LEU A 161 -15.32 -7.40 5.94
C LEU A 161 -15.72 -7.71 4.49
N ALA A 162 -14.84 -7.36 3.53
CA ALA A 162 -15.09 -7.56 2.10
C ALA A 162 -14.09 -8.53 1.43
N GLY A 163 -13.30 -9.28 2.22
CA GLY A 163 -12.37 -10.29 1.73
C GLY A 163 -11.39 -9.80 0.65
N GLY A 164 -10.90 -8.56 0.79
CA GLY A 164 -9.98 -7.93 -0.17
C GLY A 164 -10.61 -7.42 -1.48
N LYS A 165 -11.88 -7.75 -1.76
CA LYS A 165 -12.60 -7.33 -2.99
C LYS A 165 -13.30 -5.98 -2.87
N GLY A 166 -13.40 -5.45 -1.65
CA GLY A 166 -14.05 -4.17 -1.36
C GLY A 166 -13.16 -2.94 -1.49
N VAL A 167 -11.95 -3.06 -2.05
CA VAL A 167 -10.99 -1.96 -2.19
C VAL A 167 -10.66 -1.77 -3.66
N LYS A 168 -10.89 -0.56 -4.18
CA LYS A 168 -10.50 -0.16 -5.54
C LYS A 168 -9.70 1.14 -5.50
N VAL A 169 -8.61 1.17 -6.27
CA VAL A 169 -7.66 2.29 -6.36
C VAL A 169 -7.87 3.03 -7.68
N SER A 170 -7.94 4.36 -7.65
CA SER A 170 -8.04 5.17 -8.87
C SER A 170 -6.81 5.01 -9.76
N GLN A 171 -7.04 5.10 -11.07
CA GLN A 171 -6.08 4.89 -12.17
C GLN A 171 -5.58 3.46 -12.34
N GLU A 172 -5.82 2.58 -11.37
CA GLU A 172 -5.50 1.16 -11.49
C GLU A 172 -6.74 0.30 -11.72
N HIS A 173 -7.77 0.51 -10.91
CA HIS A 173 -9.03 -0.25 -10.97
C HIS A 173 -10.23 0.61 -11.39
N LEU A 174 -10.06 1.93 -11.37
CA LEU A 174 -11.09 2.94 -11.68
C LEU A 174 -10.44 4.01 -12.55
N HIS A 175 -10.75 4.03 -13.84
CA HIS A 175 -10.10 4.90 -14.83
C HIS A 175 -10.87 6.21 -15.07
N GLY A 176 -11.36 6.82 -13.98
CA GLY A 176 -12.07 8.09 -14.00
C GLY A 176 -13.09 8.22 -12.87
N ILE A 177 -13.63 9.44 -12.70
CA ILE A 177 -14.65 9.73 -11.68
C ILE A 177 -15.95 8.97 -11.96
N ASP A 178 -16.37 8.85 -13.21
CA ASP A 178 -17.65 8.19 -13.54
C ASP A 178 -17.63 6.69 -13.21
N GLU A 179 -16.56 5.97 -13.56
CA GLU A 179 -16.40 4.55 -13.19
C GLU A 179 -16.35 4.39 -11.65
N ALA A 180 -15.71 5.33 -10.96
CA ALA A 180 -15.67 5.33 -9.51
C ALA A 180 -17.06 5.55 -8.89
N LEU A 181 -17.88 6.44 -9.45
CA LEU A 181 -19.25 6.67 -9.00
C LEU A 181 -20.15 5.46 -9.27
N ASP A 182 -19.98 4.77 -10.39
CA ASP A 182 -20.68 3.51 -10.68
C ASP A 182 -20.35 2.45 -9.63
N PHE A 183 -19.08 2.33 -9.26
CA PHE A 183 -18.68 1.43 -8.18
C PHE A 183 -19.27 1.84 -6.83
N CYS A 184 -19.27 3.14 -6.50
CA CYS A 184 -19.90 3.67 -5.28
C CYS A 184 -21.41 3.35 -5.25
N ALA A 185 -22.10 3.48 -6.38
CA ALA A 185 -23.52 3.14 -6.50
C ALA A 185 -23.76 1.64 -6.23
N GLN A 186 -22.87 0.76 -6.70
CA GLN A 186 -22.93 -0.67 -6.40
C GLN A 186 -22.72 -0.94 -4.90
N LEU A 187 -21.77 -0.26 -4.25
CA LEU A 187 -21.54 -0.42 -2.81
C LEU A 187 -22.77 -0.02 -1.99
N LEU A 188 -23.38 1.12 -2.32
CA LEU A 188 -24.61 1.61 -1.67
C LEU A 188 -25.77 0.64 -1.89
N LYS A 189 -25.95 0.12 -3.12
CA LYS A 189 -27.02 -0.82 -3.44
C LYS A 189 -26.85 -2.17 -2.73
N ASN A 190 -25.61 -2.68 -2.63
CA ASN A 190 -25.34 -4.00 -2.08
C ASN A 190 -25.40 -4.04 -0.56
N SER A 191 -24.94 -2.98 0.12
CA SER A 191 -24.78 -2.98 1.58
C SER A 191 -25.74 -2.04 2.29
N GLY A 192 -26.16 -0.93 1.65
CA GLY A 192 -26.83 0.19 2.30
C GLY A 192 -25.98 0.88 3.39
N ARG A 193 -24.69 0.56 3.49
CA ARG A 193 -23.77 1.07 4.51
C ARG A 193 -22.91 2.20 3.93
N PRO A 194 -22.43 3.12 4.79
CA PRO A 194 -21.37 4.05 4.40
C PRO A 194 -20.13 3.31 3.90
N PHE A 195 -19.28 4.01 3.16
CA PHE A 195 -17.96 3.54 2.74
C PHE A 195 -16.94 4.67 2.87
N VAL A 196 -15.66 4.35 2.73
CA VAL A 196 -14.57 5.33 2.88
C VAL A 196 -13.97 5.65 1.52
N ILE A 197 -13.77 6.93 1.24
CA ILE A 197 -12.89 7.42 0.17
C ILE A 197 -11.70 8.09 0.82
N GLU A 198 -10.49 7.67 0.46
CA GLU A 198 -9.24 8.20 1.04
C GLU A 198 -8.22 8.56 -0.02
N GLU A 199 -7.25 9.39 0.32
CA GLU A 199 -6.14 9.73 -0.59
C GLU A 199 -5.35 8.49 -0.99
N LYS A 200 -4.93 8.43 -2.25
CA LYS A 200 -4.01 7.41 -2.75
C LYS A 200 -2.61 7.68 -2.18
N LEU A 201 -2.10 6.74 -1.41
CA LEU A 201 -0.74 6.77 -0.87
C LEU A 201 0.25 6.19 -1.89
N TYR A 202 1.47 6.72 -1.91
CA TYR A 202 2.56 6.29 -2.78
C TYR A 202 3.77 5.91 -1.94
N GLY A 203 4.29 4.71 -2.16
CA GLY A 203 5.36 4.15 -1.35
C GLY A 203 5.38 2.63 -1.36
N GLU A 204 6.05 2.05 -0.37
CA GLU A 204 6.17 0.60 -0.19
C GLU A 204 5.36 0.14 1.03
N GLU A 205 4.44 -0.81 0.83
CA GLU A 205 3.63 -1.39 1.91
C GLU A 205 4.47 -2.33 2.76
N PHE A 206 4.31 -2.29 4.09
CA PHE A 206 4.86 -3.30 5.00
C PHE A 206 3.90 -3.55 6.17
N SER A 207 4.00 -4.74 6.75
CA SER A 207 3.19 -5.16 7.89
C SER A 207 4.06 -5.17 9.14
N LEU A 208 3.59 -4.52 10.21
CA LEU A 208 4.21 -4.58 11.54
C LEU A 208 3.16 -5.02 12.55
N MET A 209 3.27 -6.27 12.99
CA MET A 209 2.42 -6.84 14.03
C MET A 209 3.02 -6.64 15.41
N SER A 210 2.15 -6.53 16.41
CA SER A 210 2.50 -6.54 17.83
C SER A 210 1.67 -7.55 18.59
N ILE A 211 2.24 -8.19 19.60
CA ILE A 211 1.51 -8.94 20.63
C ILE A 211 1.36 -8.05 21.85
N THR A 212 0.14 -7.89 22.34
CA THR A 212 -0.18 -6.99 23.45
C THR A 212 -1.21 -7.57 24.40
N ASP A 213 -1.16 -7.11 25.66
CA ASP A 213 -2.13 -7.38 26.71
C ASP A 213 -2.97 -6.16 27.11
N GLY A 214 -2.77 -5.04 26.39
CA GLY A 214 -3.40 -3.75 26.58
C GLY A 214 -2.56 -2.76 27.40
N GLU A 215 -1.49 -3.23 28.04
CA GLU A 215 -0.52 -2.39 28.76
C GLU A 215 0.88 -2.50 28.13
N THR A 216 1.32 -3.71 27.80
CA THR A 216 2.63 -4.02 27.22
C THR A 216 2.48 -4.38 25.76
N CYS A 217 3.36 -3.86 24.90
CA CYS A 217 3.37 -4.10 23.47
C CYS A 217 4.71 -4.69 23.03
N TYR A 218 4.72 -5.93 22.53
CA TYR A 218 5.89 -6.53 21.92
C TYR A 218 5.76 -6.54 20.40
N HIS A 219 6.59 -5.73 19.73
CA HIS A 219 6.64 -5.64 18.28
C HIS A 219 7.37 -6.84 17.68
N LEU A 220 6.83 -7.37 16.58
CA LEU A 220 7.40 -8.50 15.85
C LEU A 220 8.20 -8.01 14.64
N PRO A 221 9.02 -8.86 13.99
CA PRO A 221 9.70 -8.54 12.74
C PRO A 221 8.77 -7.94 11.67
N ALA A 222 9.28 -6.99 10.88
CA ALA A 222 8.55 -6.45 9.74
C ALA A 222 8.39 -7.51 8.64
N ILE A 223 7.23 -7.52 7.99
CA ILE A 223 6.89 -8.48 6.93
C ILE A 223 6.46 -7.72 5.68
N GLN A 224 6.95 -8.14 4.51
CA GLN A 224 6.39 -7.76 3.23
C GLN A 224 5.37 -8.80 2.78
N ASP A 225 4.10 -8.44 2.70
CA ASP A 225 3.05 -9.24 2.03
C ASP A 225 2.96 -8.92 0.53
N HIS A 226 2.44 -9.87 -0.25
CA HIS A 226 2.22 -9.78 -1.69
C HIS A 226 0.76 -10.07 -2.02
N LYS A 227 -0.09 -9.03 -1.94
CA LYS A 227 -1.54 -9.13 -2.14
C LYS A 227 -1.93 -9.44 -3.59
N ARG A 228 -1.14 -9.02 -4.58
CA ARG A 228 -1.47 -9.18 -6.00
C ARG A 228 -1.35 -10.62 -6.46
N ALA A 229 -2.31 -11.06 -7.27
CA ALA A 229 -2.46 -12.45 -7.70
C ALA A 229 -1.32 -12.99 -8.58
N TYR A 230 -0.67 -12.12 -9.37
CA TYR A 230 0.32 -12.50 -10.38
C TYR A 230 1.65 -11.76 -10.17
N ASP A 231 2.69 -12.28 -10.82
CA ASP A 231 4.04 -11.71 -10.80
C ASP A 231 4.04 -10.25 -11.30
N GLY A 232 5.02 -9.49 -10.82
CA GLY A 232 5.16 -8.07 -11.13
C GLY A 232 4.13 -7.19 -10.43
N ASP A 233 3.50 -7.68 -9.36
CA ASP A 233 2.41 -7.02 -8.63
C ASP A 233 1.20 -6.70 -9.52
N THR A 234 0.81 -7.65 -10.38
CA THR A 234 -0.31 -7.49 -11.32
C THR A 234 -1.53 -8.33 -10.96
N GLY A 235 -2.67 -7.99 -11.55
CA GLY A 235 -3.94 -8.69 -11.36
C GLY A 235 -4.71 -8.27 -10.09
N PRO A 236 -5.81 -8.97 -9.78
CA PRO A 236 -6.67 -8.62 -8.65
C PRO A 236 -5.97 -8.81 -7.29
N ASN A 237 -6.43 -8.06 -6.29
CA ASN A 237 -6.05 -8.29 -4.89
C ASN A 237 -6.55 -9.66 -4.40
N THR A 238 -5.72 -10.29 -3.57
CA THR A 238 -5.97 -11.57 -2.89
C THR A 238 -5.86 -11.38 -1.38
N GLY A 239 -5.99 -12.47 -0.62
CA GLY A 239 -5.63 -12.44 0.80
C GLY A 239 -4.11 -12.38 1.07
N GLY A 240 -3.26 -12.50 0.04
CA GLY A 240 -1.80 -12.62 0.14
C GLY A 240 -1.32 -13.92 -0.53
N MET A 241 -0.45 -13.80 -1.54
CA MET A 241 0.14 -14.91 -2.31
C MET A 241 1.45 -15.43 -1.70
N GLY A 242 1.99 -14.74 -0.71
CA GLY A 242 3.23 -15.07 -0.03
C GLY A 242 3.84 -13.84 0.62
N SER A 243 4.82 -14.06 1.49
CA SER A 243 5.40 -13.00 2.31
C SER A 243 6.82 -13.33 2.72
N TYR A 244 7.59 -12.31 3.08
CA TYR A 244 8.95 -12.51 3.58
C TYR A 244 9.34 -11.54 4.71
N SER A 245 10.36 -11.95 5.47
CA SER A 245 11.07 -11.13 6.46
C SER A 245 12.58 -11.31 6.27
N CYS A 246 13.37 -10.29 6.61
CA CYS A 246 14.83 -10.38 6.59
C CYS A 246 15.41 -10.70 7.98
N ALA A 247 16.65 -11.19 8.00
CA ALA A 247 17.32 -11.69 9.20
C ALA A 247 17.49 -10.67 10.34
N ASP A 248 17.48 -9.37 10.03
CA ASP A 248 17.56 -8.28 11.00
C ASP A 248 16.19 -7.86 11.58
N GLY A 249 15.11 -8.49 11.12
CA GLY A 249 13.74 -8.16 11.49
C GLY A 249 13.21 -6.87 10.86
N SER A 250 13.93 -6.29 9.89
CA SER A 250 13.52 -5.15 9.08
C SER A 250 13.29 -5.57 7.62
N LEU A 251 13.04 -4.59 6.74
CA LEU A 251 13.00 -4.75 5.30
C LEU A 251 13.97 -3.76 4.64
N PRO A 252 14.72 -4.15 3.59
CA PRO A 252 15.79 -3.32 3.03
C PRO A 252 15.39 -1.94 2.47
N PHE A 253 14.11 -1.73 2.17
CA PHE A 253 13.59 -0.44 1.70
C PHE A 253 13.08 0.45 2.86
N LEU A 254 13.12 -0.03 4.10
CA LEU A 254 12.72 0.70 5.31
C LEU A 254 13.94 1.31 6.00
N SER A 255 13.76 2.53 6.50
CA SER A 255 14.70 3.15 7.43
C SER A 255 14.41 2.73 8.87
N PRO A 256 15.37 2.87 9.80
CA PRO A 256 15.12 2.66 11.23
C PRO A 256 13.97 3.54 11.77
N ASP A 257 13.84 4.76 11.26
CA ASP A 257 12.78 5.69 11.67
C ASP A 257 11.39 5.22 11.20
N ASP A 258 11.28 4.57 10.05
CA ASP A 258 10.01 3.99 9.59
C ASP A 258 9.50 2.94 10.58
N ILE A 259 10.40 2.05 11.02
CA ILE A 259 10.09 1.03 12.02
C ILE A 259 9.74 1.69 13.35
N ALA A 260 10.51 2.69 13.79
CA ALA A 260 10.25 3.39 15.06
C ALA A 260 8.87 4.09 15.06
N HIS A 261 8.52 4.79 13.99
CA HIS A 261 7.21 5.44 13.86
C HIS A 261 6.06 4.43 13.79
N ALA A 262 6.23 3.32 13.07
CA ALA A 262 5.22 2.25 13.01
C ALA A 262 5.01 1.61 14.39
N ARG A 263 6.09 1.40 15.17
CA ARG A 263 6.00 0.92 16.56
C ARG A 263 5.22 1.89 17.44
N ALA A 264 5.57 3.17 17.41
CA ALA A 264 4.87 4.21 18.15
C ALA A 264 3.38 4.30 17.76
N CYS A 265 3.04 4.14 16.48
CA CYS A 265 1.64 4.05 16.04
C CYS A 265 0.91 2.88 16.71
N ASN A 266 1.50 1.67 16.68
CA ASN A 266 0.89 0.49 17.32
C ASN A 266 0.70 0.69 18.84
N GLU A 267 1.66 1.31 19.53
CA GLU A 267 1.55 1.63 20.97
C GLU A 267 0.41 2.61 21.25
N VAL A 268 0.30 3.70 20.48
CA VAL A 268 -0.79 4.67 20.62
C VAL A 268 -2.14 4.02 20.36
N VAL A 269 -2.25 3.21 19.28
CA VAL A 269 -3.50 2.51 18.97
C VAL A 269 -3.87 1.53 20.08
N MET A 270 -2.93 0.70 20.55
CA MET A 270 -3.16 -0.22 21.68
C MET A 270 -3.78 0.50 22.88
N THR A 271 -3.14 1.58 23.36
CA THR A 271 -3.59 2.29 24.55
C THR A 271 -4.91 3.03 24.32
N GLN A 272 -4.99 3.87 23.29
CA GLN A 272 -6.14 4.74 23.06
C GLN A 272 -7.38 3.97 22.59
N LEU A 273 -7.21 2.87 21.85
CA LEU A 273 -8.33 2.02 21.45
C LEU A 273 -8.92 1.32 22.68
N GLY A 274 -8.08 0.82 23.59
CA GLY A 274 -8.55 0.21 24.82
C GLY A 274 -9.35 1.19 25.70
N GLU A 275 -8.92 2.44 25.79
CA GLU A 275 -9.64 3.51 26.49
C GLU A 275 -11.01 3.79 25.87
N VAL A 276 -11.06 3.97 24.54
CA VAL A 276 -12.31 4.26 23.80
C VAL A 276 -13.31 3.09 23.90
N CYS A 277 -12.80 1.86 23.87
CA CYS A 277 -13.61 0.65 23.91
C CYS A 277 -14.02 0.24 25.34
N GLY A 278 -13.35 0.79 26.36
CA GLY A 278 -13.61 0.45 27.77
C GLY A 278 -13.10 -0.94 28.17
N GLU A 279 -12.23 -1.55 27.37
CA GLU A 279 -11.57 -2.83 27.68
C GLU A 279 -10.15 -2.87 27.10
N PRO A 280 -9.18 -3.52 27.76
CA PRO A 280 -7.82 -3.67 27.22
C PRO A 280 -7.80 -4.44 25.89
N TYR A 281 -7.04 -3.95 24.92
CA TYR A 281 -6.78 -4.69 23.68
C TYR A 281 -5.83 -5.87 23.95
N ARG A 282 -6.27 -7.11 23.74
CA ARG A 282 -5.46 -8.32 23.99
C ARG A 282 -5.30 -9.16 22.73
N GLY A 283 -4.09 -9.65 22.48
CA GLY A 283 -3.78 -10.48 21.31
C GLY A 283 -2.89 -9.76 20.31
N VAL A 284 -3.15 -9.94 19.02
CA VAL A 284 -2.35 -9.33 17.95
C VAL A 284 -2.96 -8.03 17.51
N LEU A 285 -2.16 -6.97 17.50
CA LEU A 285 -2.45 -5.73 16.80
C LEU A 285 -1.59 -5.71 15.53
N TYR A 286 -2.22 -5.92 14.38
CA TYR A 286 -1.56 -5.85 13.08
C TYR A 286 -1.70 -4.42 12.57
N GLY A 287 -0.59 -3.71 12.39
CA GLY A 287 -0.56 -2.46 11.64
C GLY A 287 -0.09 -2.71 10.20
N GLY A 288 -0.94 -2.37 9.23
CA GLY A 288 -0.57 -2.29 7.82
C GLY A 288 -0.12 -0.87 7.50
N PHE A 289 1.14 -0.70 7.14
CA PHE A 289 1.78 0.59 6.92
C PHE A 289 2.23 0.76 5.47
N MET A 290 2.36 2.01 5.05
CA MET A 290 3.08 2.39 3.84
C MET A 290 4.24 3.30 4.24
N ALA A 291 5.46 2.92 3.86
CA ALA A 291 6.60 3.82 3.88
C ALA A 291 6.47 4.78 2.70
N VAL A 292 6.31 6.08 2.98
CA VAL A 292 6.08 7.14 1.99
C VAL A 292 7.31 8.06 1.90
N SER A 293 7.21 9.11 1.08
CA SER A 293 8.25 10.13 0.91
C SER A 293 8.71 10.77 2.22
N ASP A 294 7.81 10.93 3.19
CA ASP A 294 8.00 11.69 4.42
C ASP A 294 7.58 10.90 5.68
N GLY A 295 7.97 9.63 5.75
CA GLY A 295 7.77 8.76 6.92
C GLY A 295 6.82 7.60 6.63
N VAL A 296 5.88 7.34 7.55
CA VAL A 296 4.94 6.21 7.45
C VAL A 296 3.48 6.65 7.56
N LYS A 297 2.62 6.01 6.77
CA LYS A 297 1.16 6.19 6.81
C LYS A 297 0.47 4.87 7.12
N ILE A 298 -0.67 4.92 7.80
CA ILE A 298 -1.45 3.74 8.21
C ILE A 298 -2.45 3.39 7.10
N ILE A 299 -2.22 2.27 6.44
CA ILE A 299 -3.14 1.71 5.44
C ILE A 299 -4.37 1.14 6.14
N GLU A 300 -4.18 0.32 7.18
CA GLU A 300 -5.25 -0.31 7.95
C GLU A 300 -4.70 -0.95 9.22
N TYR A 301 -5.61 -1.34 10.13
CA TYR A 301 -5.30 -2.24 11.23
C TYR A 301 -6.11 -3.53 11.07
N ASN A 302 -5.47 -4.65 11.39
CA ASN A 302 -6.15 -5.93 11.57
C ASN A 302 -6.06 -6.36 13.05
N ALA A 303 -7.09 -7.05 13.53
CA ALA A 303 -7.28 -7.38 14.93
C ALA A 303 -6.75 -8.77 15.34
N ARG A 304 -6.00 -9.40 14.42
CA ARG A 304 -5.55 -10.78 14.48
C ARG A 304 -4.23 -10.94 13.70
N PHE A 305 -3.67 -12.14 13.75
CA PHE A 305 -2.50 -12.49 12.94
C PHE A 305 -2.77 -12.33 11.43
N GLY A 306 -1.76 -11.84 10.69
CA GLY A 306 -1.76 -11.81 9.23
C GLY A 306 -1.78 -13.22 8.61
N ASP A 307 -2.19 -13.32 7.36
CA ASP A 307 -2.11 -14.56 6.58
C ASP A 307 -1.75 -14.17 5.14
N PRO A 308 -0.51 -14.44 4.64
CA PRO A 308 0.48 -15.39 5.17
C PRO A 308 1.43 -14.90 6.27
N GLU A 309 1.39 -13.65 6.72
CA GLU A 309 2.50 -13.08 7.51
C GLU A 309 2.78 -13.83 8.83
N ALA A 310 1.75 -14.42 9.45
CA ALA A 310 1.93 -15.24 10.64
C ALA A 310 2.73 -16.52 10.41
N LEU A 311 2.71 -17.08 9.19
CA LEU A 311 3.46 -18.29 8.85
C LEU A 311 4.96 -18.02 8.94
N ASN A 312 5.43 -16.86 8.47
CA ASN A 312 6.80 -16.40 8.67
C ASN A 312 7.11 -16.20 10.15
N LEU A 313 6.32 -15.37 10.84
CA LEU A 313 6.60 -14.95 12.22
C LEU A 313 6.63 -16.12 13.20
N LEU A 314 5.65 -17.02 13.11
CA LEU A 314 5.54 -18.15 14.02
C LEU A 314 6.56 -19.26 13.70
N THR A 315 7.07 -19.31 12.47
CA THR A 315 8.20 -20.19 12.12
C THR A 315 9.53 -19.63 12.64
N LEU A 316 9.69 -18.30 12.68
CA LEU A 316 10.85 -17.61 13.23
C LEU A 316 10.85 -17.57 14.78
N LEU A 317 9.70 -17.71 15.44
CA LEU A 317 9.57 -17.57 16.89
C LEU A 317 10.36 -18.65 17.64
N GLN A 318 11.30 -18.23 18.49
CA GLN A 318 12.07 -19.12 19.37
C GLN A 318 11.52 -19.17 20.80
N SER A 319 10.88 -18.07 21.24
CA SER A 319 10.22 -18.01 22.54
C SER A 319 9.03 -18.97 22.63
N ASP A 320 8.66 -19.35 23.85
CA ASP A 320 7.54 -20.24 24.09
C ASP A 320 6.19 -19.56 23.74
N ALA A 321 5.51 -20.10 22.74
CA ALA A 321 4.27 -19.52 22.23
C ALA A 321 3.13 -19.61 23.25
N VAL A 322 3.08 -20.70 24.04
CA VAL A 322 2.04 -20.90 25.06
C VAL A 322 2.16 -19.86 26.16
N GLU A 323 3.37 -19.63 26.67
CA GLU A 323 3.65 -18.61 27.68
C GLU A 323 3.34 -17.21 27.17
N LEU A 324 3.78 -16.89 25.95
CA LEU A 324 3.55 -15.58 25.31
C LEU A 324 2.04 -15.30 25.13
N PHE A 325 1.30 -16.24 24.54
CA PHE A 325 -0.13 -16.07 24.30
C PHE A 325 -0.93 -16.05 25.60
N HIS A 326 -0.56 -16.86 26.58
CA HIS A 326 -1.22 -16.87 27.88
C HIS A 326 -0.96 -15.58 28.67
N ALA A 327 0.27 -15.07 28.65
CA ALA A 327 0.61 -13.79 29.27
C ALA A 327 -0.17 -12.63 28.62
N ALA A 328 -0.29 -12.61 27.29
CA ALA A 328 -1.12 -11.65 26.56
C ALA A 328 -2.62 -11.77 26.93
N ALA A 329 -3.15 -12.99 26.94
CA ALA A 329 -4.54 -13.27 27.28
C ALA A 329 -4.91 -12.88 28.73
N THR A 330 -3.93 -12.85 29.64
CA THR A 330 -4.14 -12.64 31.08
C THR A 330 -3.66 -11.30 31.62
N GLY A 331 -3.09 -10.40 30.80
CA GLY A 331 -2.61 -9.10 31.29
C GLY A 331 -1.26 -9.17 32.02
N ARG A 332 -0.36 -10.06 31.58
CA ARG A 332 0.89 -10.39 32.28
C ARG A 332 2.12 -10.34 31.37
N LEU A 333 2.07 -9.70 30.20
CA LEU A 333 3.22 -9.66 29.27
C LEU A 333 4.46 -9.02 29.89
N LYS A 334 4.30 -8.01 30.74
CA LYS A 334 5.40 -7.39 31.49
C LYS A 334 6.15 -8.36 32.43
N ASN A 335 5.55 -9.50 32.76
CA ASN A 335 6.14 -10.48 33.67
C ASN A 335 7.01 -11.53 32.94
N ILE A 336 7.05 -11.50 31.61
CA ILE A 336 7.85 -12.41 30.79
C ILE A 336 8.86 -11.61 29.95
N ALA A 337 9.91 -12.28 29.49
CA ALA A 337 10.87 -11.67 28.57
C ALA A 337 10.19 -11.35 27.21
N PRO A 338 10.67 -10.31 26.50
CA PRO A 338 10.25 -10.05 25.12
C PRO A 338 10.45 -11.29 24.22
N PRO A 339 9.56 -11.51 23.22
CA PRO A 339 9.70 -12.63 22.31
C PRO A 339 10.98 -12.52 21.47
N VAL A 340 11.68 -13.64 21.32
CA VAL A 340 12.89 -13.77 20.52
C VAL A 340 12.55 -14.48 19.22
N PHE A 341 13.04 -13.93 18.12
CA PHE A 341 12.93 -14.49 16.77
C PHE A 341 14.32 -14.91 16.29
N ALA A 342 14.38 -16.00 15.53
CA ALA A 342 15.62 -16.43 14.90
C ALA A 342 16.13 -15.32 13.96
N PRO A 343 17.44 -14.98 13.98
CA PRO A 343 18.02 -13.98 13.10
C PRO A 343 18.24 -14.57 11.69
N LEU A 344 17.15 -15.01 11.08
CA LEU A 344 17.10 -15.66 9.77
C LEU A 344 16.07 -14.95 8.90
N SER A 345 16.34 -14.92 7.61
CA SER A 345 15.36 -14.54 6.61
C SER A 345 14.33 -15.65 6.47
N SER A 346 13.09 -15.28 6.17
CA SER A 346 11.99 -16.21 5.95
C SER A 346 11.26 -15.88 4.66
N VAL A 347 10.90 -16.91 3.89
CA VAL A 347 10.07 -16.77 2.69
C VAL A 347 8.92 -17.77 2.77
N CYS A 348 7.70 -17.26 2.66
CA CYS A 348 6.47 -18.02 2.62
C CYS A 348 5.83 -17.87 1.23
N LEU A 349 5.49 -18.98 0.58
CA LEU A 349 4.85 -19.00 -0.74
C LEU A 349 3.57 -19.83 -0.69
N TYR A 350 2.47 -19.29 -1.22
CA TYR A 350 1.23 -20.03 -1.37
C TYR A 350 1.16 -20.74 -2.73
N ALA A 351 0.80 -22.02 -2.69
CA ALA A 351 0.15 -22.72 -3.78
C ALA A 351 -1.37 -22.50 -3.71
N VAL A 352 -1.95 -21.96 -4.78
CA VAL A 352 -3.38 -21.63 -4.90
C VAL A 352 -3.97 -22.30 -6.14
N PRO A 353 -5.28 -22.55 -6.22
CA PRO A 353 -5.91 -23.07 -7.44
C PRO A 353 -5.64 -22.16 -8.64
N SER A 354 -5.49 -22.75 -9.83
CA SER A 354 -5.12 -22.02 -11.06
C SER A 354 -5.97 -20.78 -11.34
N LEU A 355 -7.29 -20.84 -11.11
CA LEU A 355 -8.19 -19.72 -11.35
C LEU A 355 -8.40 -18.77 -10.15
N TYR A 356 -7.78 -19.01 -9.00
CA TYR A 356 -7.84 -18.08 -7.87
C TYR A 356 -7.23 -16.72 -8.25
N PRO A 357 -7.73 -15.56 -7.79
CA PRO A 357 -8.96 -15.36 -7.01
C PRO A 357 -10.22 -15.13 -7.87
N ILE A 358 -10.09 -15.28 -9.20
CA ILE A 358 -11.16 -15.02 -10.17
C ILE A 358 -12.30 -16.03 -9.99
N ALA A 359 -11.97 -17.32 -9.88
CA ALA A 359 -12.93 -18.39 -9.64
C ALA A 359 -12.46 -19.34 -8.53
N SER A 360 -13.41 -19.92 -7.81
CA SER A 360 -13.17 -20.90 -6.75
C SER A 360 -13.22 -22.31 -7.34
N GLU A 361 -12.06 -22.95 -7.54
CA GLU A 361 -11.97 -24.35 -7.98
C GLU A 361 -11.82 -25.31 -6.79
N LYS A 362 -12.91 -26.03 -6.48
CA LYS A 362 -12.97 -27.01 -5.37
C LYS A 362 -12.92 -28.44 -5.87
N GLY A 363 -12.54 -29.36 -4.99
CA GLY A 363 -12.59 -30.80 -5.24
C GLY A 363 -11.53 -31.31 -6.23
N ARG A 364 -10.49 -30.53 -6.49
CA ARG A 364 -9.36 -30.97 -7.31
C ARG A 364 -8.36 -31.71 -6.42
N THR A 365 -8.00 -32.92 -6.79
CA THR A 365 -6.99 -33.70 -6.07
C THR A 365 -5.64 -33.01 -6.12
N ILE A 366 -4.95 -33.02 -4.98
CA ILE A 366 -3.55 -32.59 -4.86
C ILE A 366 -2.74 -33.70 -4.18
N SER A 367 -1.47 -33.80 -4.53
CA SER A 367 -0.49 -34.63 -3.84
C SER A 367 0.54 -33.74 -3.15
N ILE A 368 1.05 -34.19 -2.00
CA ILE A 368 2.08 -33.49 -1.26
C ILE A 368 3.19 -34.49 -0.98
N GLY A 369 4.35 -34.29 -1.59
CA GLY A 369 5.56 -35.07 -1.34
C GLY A 369 6.24 -34.72 -0.03
N ASP A 370 7.37 -35.39 0.25
CA ASP A 370 8.13 -35.19 1.48
C ASP A 370 8.89 -33.85 1.47
N MET A 371 8.54 -32.98 2.41
CA MET A 371 9.22 -31.71 2.61
C MET A 371 10.60 -31.92 3.23
N ASP A 372 11.54 -31.00 2.97
CA ASP A 372 12.84 -31.03 3.65
C ASP A 372 12.66 -30.69 5.15
N ASP A 373 13.51 -31.25 6.01
CA ASP A 373 13.36 -31.18 7.48
C ASP A 373 13.29 -29.75 8.05
N ASP A 374 13.92 -28.78 7.38
CA ASP A 374 13.99 -27.38 7.80
C ASP A 374 12.98 -26.47 7.06
N VAL A 375 11.98 -27.08 6.42
CA VAL A 375 10.89 -26.40 5.72
C VAL A 375 9.55 -26.74 6.36
N THR A 376 8.71 -25.74 6.56
CA THR A 376 7.40 -25.92 7.17
C THR A 376 6.29 -25.80 6.14
N LEU A 377 5.46 -26.84 6.06
CA LEU A 377 4.24 -26.86 5.24
C LEU A 377 3.03 -26.48 6.09
N PHE A 378 2.25 -25.51 5.61
CA PHE A 378 0.98 -25.11 6.18
C PHE A 378 -0.16 -25.40 5.22
N LEU A 379 -1.17 -26.09 5.73
CA LEU A 379 -2.40 -26.40 5.01
C LEU A 379 -3.45 -25.33 5.28
N GLY A 380 -4.06 -24.79 4.22
CA GLY A 380 -5.08 -23.75 4.27
C GLY A 380 -6.45 -24.26 3.85
N SER A 381 -6.91 -23.80 2.69
CA SER A 381 -8.19 -24.18 2.07
C SER A 381 -8.08 -25.52 1.35
N ILE A 382 -8.05 -26.58 2.15
CA ILE A 382 -7.93 -27.98 1.72
C ILE A 382 -8.86 -28.86 2.56
N ASP A 383 -9.40 -29.91 1.93
CA ASP A 383 -10.18 -30.96 2.59
C ASP A 383 -9.50 -32.32 2.39
N GLU A 384 -9.78 -33.26 3.29
CA GLU A 384 -9.39 -34.67 3.19
C GLU A 384 -10.63 -35.52 2.94
N THR A 385 -10.65 -36.27 1.85
CA THR A 385 -11.76 -37.16 1.49
C THR A 385 -11.72 -38.45 2.31
N SER A 386 -12.79 -39.24 2.29
CA SER A 386 -12.92 -40.45 3.12
C SER A 386 -11.88 -41.54 2.83
N ASP A 387 -11.26 -41.49 1.64
CA ASP A 387 -10.15 -42.37 1.21
C ASP A 387 -8.76 -41.82 1.58
N GLY A 388 -8.68 -40.68 2.26
CA GLY A 388 -7.43 -40.02 2.67
C GLY A 388 -6.81 -39.13 1.59
N SER A 389 -7.47 -38.96 0.44
CA SER A 389 -6.98 -38.06 -0.62
C SER A 389 -7.18 -36.59 -0.23
N LEU A 390 -6.22 -35.75 -0.58
CA LEU A 390 -6.30 -34.31 -0.34
C LEU A 390 -6.93 -33.60 -1.55
N VAL A 391 -7.86 -32.68 -1.30
CA VAL A 391 -8.55 -31.92 -2.36
C VAL A 391 -8.64 -30.43 -2.05
N THR A 392 -8.63 -29.59 -3.08
CA THR A 392 -8.77 -28.14 -2.94
C THR A 392 -10.13 -27.73 -2.40
N ALA A 393 -10.18 -26.74 -1.49
CA ALA A 393 -11.43 -26.17 -0.99
C ALA A 393 -11.77 -24.78 -1.56
N GLY A 394 -11.03 -24.33 -2.60
CA GLY A 394 -11.39 -23.20 -3.47
C GLY A 394 -10.73 -21.86 -3.16
N SER A 395 -9.83 -21.81 -2.17
CA SER A 395 -8.99 -20.65 -1.85
C SER A 395 -7.53 -21.08 -1.72
N ARG A 396 -6.71 -20.27 -1.05
CA ARG A 396 -5.28 -20.54 -0.79
C ARG A 396 -5.09 -21.92 -0.16
N THR A 397 -4.50 -22.86 -0.92
CA THR A 397 -4.60 -24.30 -0.62
C THR A 397 -3.54 -24.75 0.38
N ALA A 398 -2.27 -24.44 0.10
CA ALA A 398 -1.14 -24.78 0.96
C ALA A 398 -0.04 -23.74 0.82
N ALA A 399 0.73 -23.53 1.88
CA ALA A 399 1.87 -22.63 1.89
C ALA A 399 3.13 -23.35 2.37
N VAL A 400 4.26 -23.00 1.78
CA VAL A 400 5.59 -23.48 2.17
C VAL A 400 6.37 -22.30 2.73
N THR A 401 6.88 -22.45 3.96
CA THR A 401 7.77 -21.47 4.60
C THR A 401 9.15 -22.08 4.81
N ALA A 402 10.17 -21.40 4.31
CA ALA A 402 11.56 -21.79 4.48
C ALA A 402 12.35 -20.67 5.17
N LEU A 403 13.38 -21.07 5.92
CA LEU A 403 14.30 -20.18 6.60
C LEU A 403 15.73 -20.34 6.07
N ALA A 404 16.48 -19.24 6.02
CA ALA A 404 17.91 -19.24 5.75
C ALA A 404 18.56 -17.92 6.22
N PRO A 405 19.90 -17.82 6.36
CA PRO A 405 20.55 -16.57 6.68
C PRO A 405 20.25 -15.45 5.67
N HIS A 406 20.27 -15.78 4.37
CA HIS A 406 19.97 -14.84 3.29
C HIS A 406 18.60 -15.09 2.68
N LEU A 407 17.93 -14.01 2.24
CA LEU A 407 16.57 -14.07 1.68
C LEU A 407 16.49 -14.96 0.42
N GLN A 408 17.50 -14.86 -0.45
CA GLN A 408 17.55 -15.64 -1.69
C GLN A 408 17.62 -17.15 -1.41
N ASP A 409 18.44 -17.57 -0.44
CA ASP A 409 18.55 -18.98 -0.04
C ASP A 409 17.22 -19.51 0.53
N ALA A 410 16.55 -18.70 1.36
CA ALA A 410 15.24 -19.05 1.91
C ALA A 410 14.21 -19.19 0.78
N ARG A 411 14.24 -18.30 -0.21
CA ARG A 411 13.37 -18.36 -1.39
C ARG A 411 13.61 -19.63 -2.22
N GLU A 412 14.86 -19.92 -2.57
CA GLU A 412 15.20 -21.09 -3.39
C GLU A 412 14.75 -22.38 -2.71
N LYS A 413 14.95 -22.49 -1.40
CA LYS A 413 14.47 -23.60 -0.58
C LYS A 413 12.94 -23.69 -0.56
N ALA A 414 12.25 -22.57 -0.42
CA ALA A 414 10.79 -22.52 -0.47
C ALA A 414 10.25 -22.95 -1.84
N ILE A 415 10.80 -22.44 -2.94
CA ILE A 415 10.41 -22.79 -4.32
C ILE A 415 10.64 -24.28 -4.59
N TYR A 416 11.80 -24.81 -4.19
CA TYR A 416 12.11 -26.23 -4.36
C TYR A 416 11.08 -27.12 -3.67
N ASN A 417 10.72 -26.81 -2.41
CA ASN A 417 9.75 -27.59 -1.65
C ASN A 417 8.30 -27.36 -2.10
N LEU A 418 7.97 -26.16 -2.59
CA LEU A 418 6.68 -25.88 -3.21
C LEU A 418 6.44 -26.74 -4.45
N GLY A 419 7.51 -27.04 -5.21
CA GLY A 419 7.47 -27.95 -6.36
C GLY A 419 7.10 -29.40 -6.02
N LYS A 420 7.11 -29.78 -4.73
CA LYS A 420 6.67 -31.10 -4.25
C LYS A 420 5.16 -31.17 -3.98
N ILE A 421 4.43 -30.08 -4.21
CA ILE A 421 2.96 -30.03 -4.15
C ILE A 421 2.43 -30.11 -5.58
N GLU A 422 1.85 -31.24 -5.96
CA GLU A 422 1.33 -31.45 -7.31
C GLU A 422 -0.20 -31.32 -7.35
N GLY A 423 -0.72 -30.86 -8.49
CA GLY A 423 -2.14 -30.62 -8.70
C GLY A 423 -2.36 -29.40 -9.60
N PRO A 424 -3.62 -29.03 -9.89
CA PRO A 424 -3.94 -27.83 -10.67
C PRO A 424 -3.79 -26.56 -9.81
N LEU A 425 -2.56 -26.30 -9.39
CA LEU A 425 -2.17 -25.19 -8.54
C LEU A 425 -1.17 -24.28 -9.25
N ARG A 426 -1.07 -23.03 -8.78
CA ARG A 426 -0.10 -22.03 -9.19
C ARG A 426 0.42 -21.27 -7.97
N HIS A 427 1.52 -20.56 -8.15
CA HIS A 427 2.10 -19.65 -7.16
C HIS A 427 2.69 -18.43 -7.86
N ARG A 428 3.07 -17.40 -7.10
CA ARG A 428 3.89 -16.29 -7.61
C ARG A 428 5.37 -16.66 -7.53
N SER A 429 6.10 -16.43 -8.62
CA SER A 429 7.52 -16.82 -8.72
C SER A 429 8.49 -15.71 -8.30
N ASP A 430 8.01 -14.48 -8.20
CA ASP A 430 8.83 -13.28 -7.97
C ASP A 430 8.98 -12.88 -6.49
N ILE A 431 8.23 -13.51 -5.59
CA ILE A 431 8.27 -13.21 -4.14
C ILE A 431 9.66 -13.51 -3.59
N GLY A 432 10.26 -12.50 -2.94
CA GLY A 432 11.59 -12.58 -2.34
C GLY A 432 12.76 -12.59 -3.34
N THR A 433 12.52 -12.29 -4.62
CA THR A 433 13.62 -12.16 -5.62
C THR A 433 14.44 -10.90 -5.38
N GLU A 434 15.74 -10.97 -5.70
CA GLU A 434 16.65 -9.81 -5.66
C GLU A 434 16.13 -8.66 -6.54
N ALA A 435 15.69 -8.95 -7.77
CA ALA A 435 15.17 -7.94 -8.68
C ALA A 435 13.93 -7.19 -8.13
N LEU A 436 13.00 -7.90 -7.47
CA LEU A 436 11.84 -7.26 -6.85
C LEU A 436 12.25 -6.43 -5.63
N LEU A 437 13.20 -6.92 -4.84
CA LEU A 437 13.72 -6.20 -3.68
C LEU A 437 14.45 -4.91 -4.10
N GLU A 438 15.36 -4.99 -5.07
CA GLU A 438 16.07 -3.84 -5.64
C GLU A 438 15.10 -2.81 -6.23
N LYS A 439 14.02 -3.26 -6.88
CA LYS A 439 12.96 -2.37 -7.38
C LYS A 439 12.34 -1.55 -6.24
N ARG A 440 12.00 -2.17 -5.10
CA ARG A 440 11.43 -1.48 -3.93
C ARG A 440 12.43 -0.52 -3.28
N ILE A 441 13.68 -0.95 -3.11
CA ILE A 441 14.77 -0.10 -2.58
C ILE A 441 14.95 1.13 -3.48
N ARG A 442 15.06 0.91 -4.79
CA ARG A 442 15.22 1.98 -5.77
C ARG A 442 14.02 2.92 -5.74
N HIS A 443 12.79 2.39 -5.67
CA HIS A 443 11.59 3.20 -5.58
C HIS A 443 11.62 4.12 -4.35
N MET A 444 11.89 3.59 -3.15
CA MET A 444 11.98 4.42 -1.94
C MET A 444 13.12 5.44 -1.99
N ASN A 445 14.28 5.07 -2.54
CA ASN A 445 15.39 6.00 -2.73
C ASN A 445 15.04 7.14 -3.68
N LEU A 446 14.30 6.85 -4.77
CA LEU A 446 13.80 7.86 -5.71
C LEU A 446 12.71 8.73 -5.08
N LEU A 447 11.81 8.14 -4.29
CA LEU A 447 10.68 8.83 -3.65
C LEU A 447 11.12 9.77 -2.52
N ARG A 448 12.23 9.48 -1.85
CA ARG A 448 12.72 10.25 -0.68
C ARG A 448 13.80 11.27 -1.00
N ARG A 449 14.48 11.14 -2.14
CA ARG A 449 15.45 12.15 -2.58
C ARG A 449 14.75 13.32 -3.27
N PRO A 450 15.31 14.53 -3.24
CA PRO A 450 14.81 15.62 -4.07
C PRO A 450 14.78 15.21 -5.55
N ILE A 451 13.67 15.53 -6.22
CA ILE A 451 13.58 15.32 -7.67
C ILE A 451 14.49 16.30 -8.41
N ARG A 452 15.27 15.80 -9.37
CA ARG A 452 16.25 16.59 -10.11
C ARG A 452 15.62 17.15 -11.38
N LEU A 453 15.45 18.47 -11.42
CA LEU A 453 14.83 19.19 -12.53
C LEU A 453 15.89 19.68 -13.51
N GLY A 454 15.70 19.37 -14.79
CA GLY A 454 16.39 20.01 -15.90
C GLY A 454 15.47 21.06 -16.55
N ILE A 455 15.94 22.29 -16.72
CA ILE A 455 15.08 23.38 -17.21
C ILE A 455 15.53 23.80 -18.60
N LEU A 456 14.59 23.88 -19.52
CA LEU A 456 14.78 24.46 -20.85
C LEU A 456 13.95 25.73 -20.98
N GLY A 457 14.60 26.85 -21.30
CA GLY A 457 13.85 28.09 -21.48
C GLY A 457 14.58 29.16 -22.27
N SER A 458 13.82 30.10 -22.81
CA SER A 458 14.34 31.16 -23.68
C SER A 458 13.95 32.58 -23.21
N THR A 459 13.20 32.69 -22.11
CA THR A 459 12.60 33.94 -21.61
C THR A 459 13.26 34.43 -20.32
N ARG A 460 12.54 35.23 -19.51
CA ARG A 460 12.99 35.74 -18.21
C ARG A 460 12.94 34.69 -17.09
N GLY A 461 12.19 33.60 -17.26
CA GLY A 461 12.11 32.52 -16.27
C GLY A 461 11.22 32.81 -15.06
N THR A 462 10.04 33.42 -15.24
CA THR A 462 9.11 33.69 -14.13
C THR A 462 8.72 32.39 -13.40
N ASP A 463 8.41 31.32 -14.12
CA ASP A 463 8.07 30.03 -13.50
C ASP A 463 9.27 29.39 -12.83
N LEU A 464 10.48 29.54 -13.39
CA LEU A 464 11.71 29.09 -12.74
C LEU A 464 11.91 29.80 -11.40
N LYS A 465 11.60 31.10 -11.31
CA LYS A 465 11.64 31.84 -10.05
C LYS A 465 10.64 31.29 -9.03
N ALA A 466 9.44 30.93 -9.47
CA ALA A 466 8.45 30.29 -8.59
C ALA A 466 8.96 28.93 -8.08
N LEU A 467 9.56 28.11 -8.95
CA LEU A 467 10.15 26.84 -8.55
C LEU A 467 11.27 27.01 -7.51
N TYR A 468 12.20 27.95 -7.69
CA TYR A 468 13.20 28.24 -6.65
C TYR A 468 12.56 28.64 -5.33
N SER A 469 11.53 29.50 -5.35
CA SER A 469 10.82 29.89 -4.13
C SER A 469 10.21 28.69 -3.40
N PHE A 470 9.58 27.75 -4.13
CA PHE A 470 8.98 26.55 -3.53
C PHE A 470 10.04 25.56 -3.00
N ILE A 471 11.21 25.51 -3.63
CA ILE A 471 12.32 24.69 -3.15
C ILE A 471 12.92 25.30 -1.88
N GLU A 472 13.13 26.61 -1.86
CA GLU A 472 13.70 27.35 -0.72
C GLU A 472 12.78 27.33 0.51
N ASP A 473 11.46 27.39 0.31
CA ASP A 473 10.47 27.30 1.40
C ASP A 473 10.13 25.86 1.83
N GLY A 474 10.67 24.86 1.12
CA GLY A 474 10.48 23.43 1.41
C GLY A 474 9.13 22.87 0.95
N SER A 475 8.28 23.64 0.28
CA SER A 475 6.99 23.19 -0.24
C SER A 475 7.10 22.37 -1.53
N LEU A 476 8.30 22.25 -2.10
CA LEU A 476 8.64 21.35 -3.20
C LEU A 476 9.99 20.64 -2.92
N ASN A 477 9.96 19.32 -2.73
CA ASN A 477 11.16 18.49 -2.56
C ASN A 477 11.87 18.26 -3.90
N ALA A 478 12.50 19.30 -4.45
CA ALA A 478 13.17 19.26 -5.74
C ALA A 478 14.50 20.02 -5.73
N GLU A 479 15.34 19.76 -6.72
CA GLU A 479 16.57 20.47 -6.99
C GLU A 479 16.62 20.83 -8.47
N VAL A 480 16.87 22.11 -8.79
CA VAL A 480 17.16 22.50 -10.17
C VAL A 480 18.62 22.21 -10.46
N THR A 481 18.89 21.16 -11.22
CA THR A 481 20.25 20.67 -11.47
C THR A 481 20.96 21.38 -12.61
N VAL A 482 20.20 21.82 -13.62
CA VAL A 482 20.74 22.52 -14.78
C VAL A 482 19.67 23.34 -15.47
N VAL A 483 20.08 24.49 -16.00
CA VAL A 483 19.27 25.33 -16.87
C VAL A 483 19.96 25.49 -18.21
N VAL A 484 19.27 25.15 -19.29
CA VAL A 484 19.77 25.24 -20.65
C VAL A 484 18.90 26.21 -21.46
N SER A 485 19.55 27.09 -22.21
CA SER A 485 18.89 28.04 -23.10
C SER A 485 19.50 28.01 -24.48
N ASP A 486 18.68 28.23 -25.51
CA ASP A 486 19.14 28.46 -26.88
C ASP A 486 19.73 29.87 -27.08
N LYS A 487 19.51 30.77 -26.11
CA LYS A 487 19.96 32.17 -26.13
C LYS A 487 21.02 32.42 -25.06
N LYS A 488 22.18 32.95 -25.47
CA LYS A 488 23.32 33.20 -24.56
C LYS A 488 23.03 34.21 -23.44
N ASN A 489 22.24 35.24 -23.73
CA ASN A 489 21.93 36.36 -22.83
C ASN A 489 20.44 36.33 -22.41
N SER A 490 19.88 35.15 -22.12
CA SER A 490 18.51 35.04 -21.63
C SER A 490 18.43 35.28 -20.12
N GLY A 491 17.35 35.93 -19.68
CA GLY A 491 17.12 36.20 -18.25
C GLY A 491 17.01 34.92 -17.42
N ILE A 492 16.55 33.81 -18.00
CA ILE A 492 16.50 32.51 -17.31
C ILE A 492 17.90 31.98 -16.94
N LEU A 493 18.93 32.21 -17.77
CA LEU A 493 20.30 31.83 -17.44
C LEU A 493 20.91 32.75 -16.38
N GLU A 494 20.58 34.05 -16.40
CA GLU A 494 21.00 34.97 -15.34
C GLU A 494 20.37 34.59 -14.00
N LEU A 495 19.07 34.26 -13.99
CA LEU A 495 18.36 33.78 -12.82
C LEU A 495 18.93 32.46 -12.30
N ALA A 496 19.28 31.51 -13.18
CA ALA A 496 19.92 30.26 -12.78
C ALA A 496 21.27 30.51 -12.08
N ARG A 497 22.11 31.39 -12.66
CA ARG A 497 23.41 31.74 -12.07
C ARG A 497 23.26 32.43 -10.71
N SER A 498 22.23 33.26 -10.51
CA SER A 498 22.02 33.93 -9.23
C SER A 498 21.64 32.95 -8.09
N HIS A 499 21.14 31.77 -8.42
CA HIS A 499 20.82 30.70 -7.47
C HIS A 499 21.90 29.60 -7.43
N GLY A 500 23.05 29.80 -8.09
CA GLY A 500 24.16 28.83 -8.10
C GLY A 500 23.95 27.63 -9.02
N THR A 501 22.90 27.62 -9.84
CA THR A 501 22.57 26.51 -10.73
C THR A 501 23.41 26.55 -12.01
N PRO A 502 23.97 25.40 -12.46
CA PRO A 502 24.64 25.28 -13.76
C PRO A 502 23.78 25.81 -14.91
N ALA A 503 24.34 26.74 -15.69
CA ALA A 503 23.60 27.50 -16.71
C ALA A 503 24.33 27.46 -18.05
N HIS A 504 23.78 26.71 -19.02
CA HIS A 504 24.40 26.49 -20.34
C HIS A 504 23.65 27.18 -21.47
N ALA A 505 24.39 27.87 -22.32
CA ALA A 505 23.87 28.39 -23.57
C ALA A 505 24.27 27.47 -24.72
N VAL A 506 23.30 26.79 -25.33
CA VAL A 506 23.54 25.88 -26.46
C VAL A 506 22.97 26.53 -27.71
N SER A 507 23.84 27.14 -28.52
CA SER A 507 23.43 27.79 -29.76
C SER A 507 23.03 26.75 -30.81
N ALA A 508 21.89 26.95 -31.47
CA ALA A 508 21.48 26.15 -32.62
C ALA A 508 22.23 26.53 -33.92
N LYS A 509 23.11 27.55 -33.89
CA LYS A 509 23.77 28.07 -35.09
C LYS A 509 24.76 27.04 -35.64
N GLY A 510 24.54 26.59 -36.87
CA GLY A 510 25.42 25.65 -37.56
C GLY A 510 25.19 24.18 -37.18
N LEU A 511 24.14 23.88 -36.41
CA LEU A 511 23.74 22.52 -36.05
C LEU A 511 22.40 22.18 -36.69
N THR A 512 22.21 20.92 -37.05
CA THR A 512 20.86 20.37 -37.29
C THR A 512 20.05 20.39 -35.99
N ARG A 513 18.72 20.30 -36.08
CA ARG A 513 17.85 20.22 -34.89
C ARG A 513 18.23 19.03 -34.00
N GLN A 514 18.54 17.88 -34.60
CA GLN A 514 18.91 16.66 -33.87
C GLN A 514 20.26 16.81 -33.16
N GLU A 515 21.27 17.41 -33.79
CA GLU A 515 22.57 17.64 -33.14
C GLU A 515 22.44 18.63 -31.98
N HIS A 516 21.63 19.68 -32.16
CA HIS A 516 21.33 20.66 -31.11
C HIS A 516 20.65 20.00 -29.91
N GLU A 517 19.61 19.21 -30.15
CA GLU A 517 18.85 18.52 -29.11
C GLU A 517 19.66 17.39 -28.45
N LYS A 518 20.54 16.70 -29.19
CA LYS A 518 21.47 15.72 -28.62
C LYS A 518 22.46 16.37 -27.65
N ALA A 519 22.99 17.54 -27.99
CA ALA A 519 23.86 18.30 -27.09
C ALA A 519 23.12 18.72 -25.82
N ILE A 520 21.83 19.10 -25.93
CA ILE A 520 20.98 19.38 -24.77
C ILE A 520 20.78 18.12 -23.91
N SER A 521 20.40 16.99 -24.51
CA SER A 521 20.19 15.73 -23.77
C SER A 521 21.45 15.31 -23.01
N LEU A 522 22.63 15.42 -23.61
CA LEU A 522 23.89 15.09 -22.95
C LEU A 522 24.11 15.95 -21.69
N ILE A 523 23.85 17.26 -21.77
CA ILE A 523 23.96 18.16 -20.61
C ILE A 523 22.96 17.76 -19.52
N MET A 524 21.71 17.41 -19.90
CA MET A 524 20.67 17.00 -18.96
C MET A 524 21.00 15.65 -18.28
N GLU A 525 21.56 14.70 -19.04
CA GLU A 525 22.01 13.39 -18.56
C GLU A 525 23.23 13.52 -17.63
N GLU A 526 24.22 14.33 -18.00
CA GLU A 526 25.39 14.64 -17.15
C GLU A 526 24.98 15.34 -15.84
N ALA A 527 23.99 16.23 -15.91
CA ALA A 527 23.38 16.86 -14.75
C ALA A 527 22.47 15.90 -13.95
N GLY A 528 22.21 14.69 -14.45
CA GLY A 528 21.36 13.68 -13.81
C GLY A 528 19.91 14.11 -13.63
N ALA A 529 19.35 14.87 -14.58
CA ALA A 529 17.97 15.32 -14.55
C ALA A 529 17.00 14.13 -14.62
N ASP A 530 16.05 14.09 -13.67
CA ASP A 530 14.96 13.10 -13.65
C ASP A 530 13.86 13.47 -14.64
N ILE A 531 13.58 14.77 -14.76
CA ILE A 531 12.54 15.34 -15.61
C ILE A 531 13.01 16.66 -16.22
N ILE A 532 12.59 16.92 -17.46
CA ILE A 532 12.81 18.19 -18.13
C ILE A 532 11.53 19.03 -18.15
N ILE A 533 11.65 20.31 -17.80
CA ILE A 533 10.55 21.28 -17.83
C ILE A 533 10.88 22.37 -18.86
N LEU A 534 9.99 22.53 -19.83
CA LEU A 534 9.99 23.64 -20.79
C LEU A 534 9.32 24.86 -20.14
N ILE A 535 10.09 25.92 -19.92
CA ILE A 535 9.64 27.20 -19.35
C ILE A 535 9.88 28.28 -20.38
N GLY A 536 8.85 28.60 -21.17
CA GLY A 536 8.96 29.58 -22.25
C GLY A 536 10.07 29.23 -23.25
N TYR A 537 10.20 27.97 -23.63
CA TYR A 537 11.17 27.53 -24.62
C TYR A 537 10.65 27.80 -26.03
N MET A 538 11.34 28.67 -26.78
CA MET A 538 10.82 29.22 -28.03
C MET A 538 11.12 28.35 -29.27
N ARG A 539 11.29 27.04 -29.07
CA ARG A 539 11.62 26.09 -30.13
C ARG A 539 10.76 24.83 -29.99
N ILE A 540 10.21 24.37 -31.11
CA ILE A 540 9.55 23.06 -31.18
C ILE A 540 10.64 21.99 -31.07
N VAL A 541 10.44 21.02 -30.19
CA VAL A 541 11.35 19.87 -30.04
C VAL A 541 11.07 18.79 -31.08
N THR A 542 12.08 18.03 -31.51
CA THR A 542 11.85 16.94 -32.46
C THR A 542 11.24 15.70 -31.80
N ARG A 543 10.69 14.81 -32.62
CA ARG A 543 10.20 13.50 -32.19
C ARG A 543 11.26 12.68 -31.45
N CYS A 544 12.51 12.69 -31.92
CA CYS A 544 13.58 11.93 -31.27
C CYS A 544 13.87 12.43 -29.85
N PHE A 545 13.75 13.74 -29.62
CA PHE A 545 13.91 14.31 -28.29
C PHE A 545 12.76 13.92 -27.35
N CYS A 546 11.51 14.02 -27.84
CA CYS A 546 10.33 13.55 -27.11
C CYS A 546 10.42 12.06 -26.76
N GLU A 547 10.92 11.21 -27.66
CA GLU A 547 11.09 9.77 -27.42
C GLU A 547 12.20 9.49 -26.39
N SER A 548 13.29 10.27 -26.39
CA SER A 548 14.40 10.10 -25.44
C SER A 548 14.00 10.50 -24.01
N TRP A 549 13.13 11.50 -23.89
CA TRP A 549 12.60 12.02 -22.62
C TRP A 549 11.12 11.67 -22.43
N LYS A 550 10.68 10.55 -23.01
CA LYS A 550 9.29 10.10 -22.93
C LYS A 550 8.85 10.03 -21.46
N ASP A 551 7.65 10.54 -21.17
CA ASP A 551 7.04 10.59 -19.84
C ASP A 551 7.81 11.46 -18.81
N ARG A 552 8.87 12.15 -19.25
CA ARG A 552 9.79 12.95 -18.43
C ARG A 552 10.06 14.32 -19.05
N LEU A 553 9.11 14.82 -19.85
CA LEU A 553 9.21 16.10 -20.53
C LEU A 553 7.87 16.85 -20.40
N LEU A 554 7.86 17.90 -19.59
CA LEU A 554 6.68 18.73 -19.31
C LEU A 554 6.81 20.11 -19.95
N ASN A 555 5.67 20.67 -20.32
CA ASN A 555 5.53 22.06 -20.72
C ASN A 555 4.37 22.71 -19.95
N VAL A 556 4.50 24.01 -19.68
CA VAL A 556 3.42 24.84 -19.17
C VAL A 556 2.95 25.80 -20.26
N HIS A 557 1.64 25.87 -20.47
CA HIS A 557 0.99 26.72 -21.46
C HIS A 557 0.02 27.71 -20.77
N PRO A 558 0.00 29.00 -21.17
CA PRO A 558 -0.76 30.07 -20.49
C PRO A 558 -2.27 30.09 -20.81
N SER A 559 -2.84 28.94 -21.19
CA SER A 559 -4.28 28.76 -21.48
C SER A 559 -4.77 27.36 -21.08
N LEU A 560 -6.09 27.15 -21.10
CA LEU A 560 -6.71 25.84 -21.00
C LEU A 560 -6.68 25.13 -22.36
N LEU A 561 -5.70 24.26 -22.60
CA LEU A 561 -5.65 23.47 -23.84
C LEU A 561 -6.93 22.61 -24.00
N PRO A 562 -7.43 22.42 -25.23
CA PRO A 562 -6.83 22.79 -26.53
C PRO A 562 -7.02 24.26 -26.95
N ASP A 563 -7.68 25.10 -26.14
CA ASP A 563 -7.90 26.50 -26.50
C ASP A 563 -6.57 27.26 -26.60
N PHE A 564 -6.41 28.03 -27.67
CA PHE A 564 -5.24 28.86 -27.94
C PHE A 564 -3.92 28.08 -28.07
N ALA A 565 -3.98 26.78 -28.41
CA ALA A 565 -2.79 25.98 -28.72
C ALA A 565 -1.91 26.67 -29.79
N GLY A 566 -0.60 26.69 -29.57
CA GLY A 566 0.38 27.38 -30.42
C GLY A 566 0.40 28.91 -30.27
N GLY A 567 -0.43 29.49 -29.40
CA GLY A 567 -0.38 30.90 -29.03
C GLY A 567 0.76 31.19 -28.05
N MET A 568 1.24 32.44 -28.00
CA MET A 568 2.34 32.82 -27.10
C MET A 568 2.00 34.03 -26.23
N ASP A 569 2.41 33.95 -24.97
CA ASP A 569 2.56 35.09 -24.04
C ASP A 569 1.33 36.03 -24.02
N THR A 570 1.53 37.31 -24.32
CA THR A 570 0.50 38.35 -24.10
C THR A 570 -0.58 38.30 -25.19
N ASP A 571 -0.26 37.74 -26.35
CA ASP A 571 -1.21 37.55 -27.46
C ASP A 571 -2.33 36.58 -27.06
N VAL A 572 -2.01 35.55 -26.27
CA VAL A 572 -3.00 34.60 -25.72
C VAL A 572 -3.95 35.34 -24.77
N HIS A 573 -3.42 36.16 -23.87
CA HIS A 573 -4.24 36.88 -22.90
C HIS A 573 -5.12 37.95 -23.55
N GLU A 574 -4.63 38.63 -24.59
CA GLU A 574 -5.46 39.54 -25.38
C GLU A 574 -6.60 38.80 -26.08
N GLU A 575 -6.32 37.67 -26.71
CA GLU A 575 -7.33 36.90 -27.43
C GLU A 575 -8.36 36.26 -26.48
N VAL A 576 -7.92 35.82 -25.30
CA VAL A 576 -8.80 35.36 -24.21
C VAL A 576 -9.77 36.48 -23.79
N LEU A 577 -9.29 37.71 -23.61
CA LEU A 577 -10.15 38.85 -23.25
C LEU A 577 -11.11 39.24 -24.39
N ARG A 578 -10.67 39.18 -25.64
CA ARG A 578 -11.54 39.39 -26.81
C ARG A 578 -12.63 38.31 -26.89
N ARG A 579 -12.29 37.04 -26.60
CA ARG A 579 -13.27 35.95 -26.51
C ARG A 579 -14.30 36.23 -25.42
N TYR A 580 -13.85 36.61 -24.22
CA TYR A 580 -14.73 36.95 -23.11
C TYR A 580 -15.71 38.06 -23.48
N GLN A 581 -15.22 39.15 -24.08
CA GLN A 581 -16.06 40.27 -24.54
C GLN A 581 -17.10 39.85 -25.59
N ARG A 582 -16.76 38.88 -26.46
CA ARG A 582 -17.63 38.42 -27.55
C ARG A 582 -18.66 37.39 -27.12
N THR A 583 -18.29 36.45 -26.25
CA THR A 583 -19.10 35.27 -25.94
C THR A 583 -19.60 35.22 -24.50
N GLY A 584 -19.09 36.08 -23.63
CA GLY A 584 -19.32 36.02 -22.18
C GLY A 584 -18.66 34.82 -21.49
N ASN A 585 -17.79 34.08 -22.19
CA ASN A 585 -17.07 32.95 -21.58
C ASN A 585 -15.93 33.50 -20.72
N ASP A 586 -16.11 33.44 -19.40
CA ASP A 586 -15.20 33.95 -18.40
C ASP A 586 -14.08 32.97 -18.02
N GLN A 587 -14.04 31.77 -18.61
CA GLN A 587 -13.08 30.75 -18.24
C GLN A 587 -11.77 30.88 -19.03
N THR A 588 -10.65 30.89 -18.33
CA THR A 588 -9.29 30.72 -18.86
C THR A 588 -8.42 30.03 -17.81
N GLY A 589 -7.10 29.96 -17.96
CA GLY A 589 -6.25 29.25 -17.01
C GLY A 589 -4.85 28.97 -17.54
N CYS A 590 -4.21 27.96 -16.98
CA CYS A 590 -2.98 27.38 -17.49
C CYS A 590 -3.08 25.86 -17.60
N THR A 591 -2.24 25.27 -18.45
CA THR A 591 -2.14 23.81 -18.64
C THR A 591 -0.70 23.36 -18.48
N VAL A 592 -0.47 22.38 -17.61
CA VAL A 592 0.74 21.56 -17.66
C VAL A 592 0.41 20.31 -18.47
N HIS A 593 1.27 19.97 -19.43
CA HIS A 593 1.06 18.81 -20.29
C HIS A 593 2.38 18.12 -20.63
N LEU A 594 2.29 16.83 -20.96
CA LEU A 594 3.41 16.10 -21.54
C LEU A 594 3.71 16.63 -22.93
N VAL A 595 4.99 16.70 -23.27
CA VAL A 595 5.44 17.22 -24.56
C VAL A 595 5.48 16.08 -25.56
N THR A 596 4.72 16.23 -26.64
CA THR A 596 4.74 15.32 -27.78
C THR A 596 5.29 16.04 -29.01
N PRO A 597 5.52 15.33 -30.13
CA PRO A 597 5.93 15.98 -31.37
C PRO A 597 4.87 16.96 -31.93
N ALA A 598 3.61 16.84 -31.49
CA ALA A 598 2.55 17.78 -31.81
C ALA A 598 2.62 18.98 -30.85
N VAL A 599 2.64 20.19 -31.42
CA VAL A 599 2.67 21.44 -30.63
C VAL A 599 1.41 21.52 -29.77
N ASP A 600 1.61 21.61 -28.45
CA ASP A 600 0.56 21.68 -27.42
C ASP A 600 -0.52 20.58 -27.55
N GLY A 601 -0.18 19.45 -28.16
CA GLY A 601 -1.09 18.33 -28.43
C GLY A 601 -0.83 17.11 -27.57
N GLY A 602 -0.04 17.25 -26.52
CA GLY A 602 0.27 16.14 -25.62
C GLY A 602 -0.75 15.93 -24.50
N PRO A 603 -0.70 14.78 -23.83
CA PRO A 603 -1.53 14.48 -22.66
C PRO A 603 -1.53 15.62 -21.63
N ILE A 604 -2.73 16.09 -21.27
CA ILE A 604 -2.90 17.06 -20.19
C ILE A 604 -2.59 16.37 -18.87
N VAL A 605 -1.67 16.97 -18.12
CA VAL A 605 -1.29 16.53 -16.79
C VAL A 605 -2.16 17.21 -15.75
N LEU A 606 -2.31 18.53 -15.86
CA LEU A 606 -3.01 19.36 -14.90
C LEU A 606 -3.49 20.64 -15.58
N GLN A 607 -4.68 21.09 -15.20
CA GLN A 607 -5.17 22.42 -15.56
C GLN A 607 -5.58 23.17 -14.30
N LYS A 608 -5.32 24.48 -14.28
CA LYS A 608 -5.86 25.39 -13.27
C LYS A 608 -6.64 26.48 -13.97
N LYS A 609 -7.90 26.66 -13.58
CA LYS A 609 -8.80 27.63 -14.14
C LYS A 609 -8.69 28.97 -13.43
N TYR A 610 -9.08 30.00 -14.16
CA TYR A 610 -9.21 31.36 -13.69
C TYR A 610 -10.47 31.95 -14.31
N SER A 611 -11.38 32.44 -13.47
CA SER A 611 -12.52 33.22 -13.92
C SER A 611 -12.11 34.68 -14.15
N ILE A 612 -12.20 35.12 -15.41
CA ILE A 612 -11.90 36.47 -15.88
C ILE A 612 -12.82 37.46 -15.16
N LYS A 613 -12.21 38.50 -14.58
CA LYS A 613 -12.94 39.60 -13.94
C LYS A 613 -13.18 40.72 -14.95
N PRO A 614 -14.29 41.48 -14.84
CA PRO A 614 -14.54 42.63 -15.72
C PRO A 614 -13.43 43.71 -15.71
N SER A 615 -12.63 43.76 -14.65
CA SER A 615 -11.50 44.68 -14.49
C SER A 615 -10.17 44.13 -15.00
N ASP A 616 -10.13 42.89 -15.51
CA ASP A 616 -8.89 42.29 -15.99
C ASP A 616 -8.42 42.94 -17.31
N THR A 617 -7.13 43.26 -17.34
CA THR A 617 -6.38 43.74 -18.51
C THR A 617 -5.41 42.63 -18.94
N PRO A 618 -4.84 42.66 -20.17
CA PRO A 618 -3.85 41.67 -20.57
C PRO A 618 -2.69 41.52 -19.58
N THR A 619 -2.28 42.62 -18.94
CA THR A 619 -1.19 42.61 -17.94
C THR A 619 -1.61 42.01 -16.61
N THR A 620 -2.79 42.36 -16.07
CA THR A 620 -3.28 41.78 -14.80
C THR A 620 -3.62 40.31 -14.96
N LEU A 621 -4.22 39.93 -16.10
CA LEU A 621 -4.52 38.56 -16.43
C LEU A 621 -3.25 37.73 -16.56
N LYS A 622 -2.23 38.22 -17.28
CA LYS A 622 -0.92 37.57 -17.37
C LYS A 622 -0.32 37.30 -16.00
N ALA A 623 -0.32 38.29 -15.10
CA ALA A 623 0.22 38.12 -13.75
C ALA A 623 -0.57 37.08 -12.93
N ALA A 624 -1.89 37.03 -13.08
CA ALA A 624 -2.74 36.04 -12.42
C ALA A 624 -2.47 34.62 -12.95
N ILE A 625 -2.39 34.44 -14.27
CA ILE A 625 -2.09 33.16 -14.90
C ILE A 625 -0.67 32.68 -14.54
N GLN A 626 0.34 33.57 -14.54
CA GLN A 626 1.71 33.20 -14.14
C GLN A 626 1.80 32.65 -12.71
N LYS A 627 0.97 33.16 -11.79
CA LYS A 627 0.90 32.57 -10.45
C LYS A 627 0.33 31.15 -10.48
N LEU A 628 -0.72 30.93 -11.28
CA LEU A 628 -1.31 29.61 -11.47
C LEU A 628 -0.35 28.64 -12.18
N GLU A 629 0.46 29.11 -13.14
CA GLU A 629 1.48 28.31 -13.82
C GLU A 629 2.50 27.75 -12.83
N GLY A 630 3.02 28.59 -11.92
CA GLY A 630 3.92 28.16 -10.86
C GLY A 630 3.28 27.10 -9.94
N GLU A 631 2.05 27.34 -9.48
CA GLU A 631 1.32 26.38 -8.63
C GLU A 631 1.04 25.06 -9.38
N ALA A 632 0.66 25.14 -10.66
CA ALA A 632 0.39 23.97 -11.49
C ALA A 632 1.65 23.14 -11.73
N LEU A 633 2.80 23.79 -11.98
CA LEU A 633 4.08 23.11 -12.09
C LEU A 633 4.48 22.43 -10.78
N LYS A 634 4.28 23.10 -9.63
CA LYS A 634 4.57 22.50 -8.32
C LYS A 634 3.78 21.20 -8.12
N GLU A 635 2.49 21.22 -8.41
CA GLU A 635 1.60 20.05 -8.29
C GLU A 635 1.98 18.95 -9.29
N ALA A 636 2.26 19.29 -10.54
CA ALA A 636 2.67 18.35 -11.57
C ALA A 636 4.02 17.67 -11.26
N ILE A 637 4.99 18.44 -10.75
CA ILE A 637 6.30 17.90 -10.33
C ILE A 637 6.12 16.99 -9.11
N THR A 638 5.32 17.41 -8.13
CA THR A 638 5.01 16.59 -6.94
C THR A 638 4.34 15.28 -7.34
N TYR A 639 3.41 15.33 -8.29
CA TYR A 639 2.75 14.15 -8.84
C TYR A 639 3.74 13.22 -9.56
N PHE A 640 4.59 13.75 -10.43
CA PHE A 640 5.61 12.96 -11.09
C PHE A 640 6.59 12.36 -10.08
N HIS A 641 6.99 13.10 -9.06
CA HIS A 641 7.89 12.61 -8.02
C HIS A 641 7.31 11.39 -7.29
N ARG A 642 5.99 11.37 -7.05
CA ARG A 642 5.27 10.25 -6.42
C ARG A 642 5.05 9.04 -7.34
N THR A 643 4.91 9.27 -8.65
CA THR A 643 4.49 8.24 -9.61
C THR A 643 5.61 7.78 -10.56
N GLY A 644 6.72 8.52 -10.64
CA GLY A 644 7.71 8.36 -11.70
C GLY A 644 7.16 8.58 -13.11
N GLY A 645 5.97 9.17 -13.24
CA GLY A 645 5.28 9.36 -14.52
C GLY A 645 4.57 8.12 -15.08
N SER A 646 4.46 7.02 -14.33
CA SER A 646 3.73 5.83 -14.80
C SER A 646 2.24 6.09 -15.04
N ASP A 647 1.68 7.08 -14.34
CA ASP A 647 0.25 7.32 -14.25
C ASP A 647 -0.16 8.58 -15.05
N TRP A 648 0.66 9.06 -15.99
CA TRP A 648 0.33 10.25 -16.80
C TRP A 648 -0.89 10.05 -17.69
N ASP A 649 -1.12 8.84 -18.20
CA ASP A 649 -2.29 8.54 -19.04
C ASP A 649 -3.61 8.63 -18.23
N GLY A 650 -3.57 8.35 -16.92
CA GLY A 650 -4.72 8.48 -16.03
C GLY A 650 -5.12 9.92 -15.73
N ALA A 651 -4.20 10.89 -15.87
CA ALA A 651 -4.49 12.31 -15.68
C ALA A 651 -5.41 12.88 -16.78
N GLN A 652 -5.47 12.24 -17.95
CA GLN A 652 -6.38 12.63 -19.03
C GLN A 652 -7.87 12.38 -18.67
N HIS A 653 -8.14 11.50 -17.70
CA HIS A 653 -9.50 11.09 -17.33
C HIS A 653 -9.94 11.56 -15.94
N THR A 654 -9.01 12.09 -15.13
CA THR A 654 -9.35 12.65 -13.82
C THR A 654 -10.06 14.00 -13.93
N GLY A 655 -10.06 14.64 -15.11
CA GLY A 655 -10.82 15.86 -15.36
C GLY A 655 -10.63 16.86 -14.22
N ILE A 656 -9.38 17.06 -13.78
CA ILE A 656 -8.99 17.98 -12.69
C ILE A 656 -9.37 19.38 -13.14
N ASN A 657 -10.65 19.67 -13.00
CA ASN A 657 -11.35 20.88 -13.38
C ASN A 657 -11.47 21.70 -12.10
N ARG A 658 -10.35 22.26 -11.63
CA ARG A 658 -10.37 23.32 -10.62
C ARG A 658 -10.28 24.66 -11.31
#